data_AF-A0A7C6N547-F1
#
_entry.id   AF-A0A7C6N547-F1
#
_cell.length_a   1.000
_cell.length_b   1.000
_cell.length_c   1.000
_cell.angle_alpha   90.00
_cell.angle_beta   90.00
_cell.angle_gamma   90.00
#
_symmetry.space_group_name_H-M   'P 1'
#
loop_
_entity.id
_entity.type
_entity.pdbx_description
1 polymer ?
#
loop_
_entity_poly.entity_id
_entity_poly.type
_entity_poly.pdbx_seq_one_letter_code
_entity_poly.pdbx_strand_id
1 'polypeptide(L)'
;MSVKSMDGKSVIRKTLPLIISLVLIIAIAILATVLSKEKVDPTITNPDESFVTIGDYSVTNGTVYRNLKVNYGLFELQNLIDRNLLKDYLSKVDDGAVQARINKAIYDNTSNKSMTDKQVELRMNSLTKEERELVEEAFRDSQYLIGLRTEQDIWNYYKLEEAKKLYALDKFKADIAEYEREQTEKQGKEVSYFTDLQIEDYFDDHYEPNIKALVVFFESETEALEAMKAALVQRNTLGTKWIKYDPERPDAKSGSDLDIEDFGEILEAFIKMYNQKHGYYDWSSRTPIKAGQYDLENYTIDDSVEANKYVKINYNYEDLSLTNASLASQIFKTLMVYEKLGEDEELTNEDFYSDDFHKAYTKKPSTDSNGRYYLAIKLAITSDIEIIDNVRDEIKAALPEKNLTDAKINEKILQLRRDAGLVIYDKFLERNYAGGDTEFKTTKKTKTHVVAEYKVGNEVIEVTADQLFEILALTYAPKEIAKIMNQEILVRDETYNKVYDVENGTILDKKEYEKFKELVLGYRNAFAQGYFAQMGFPPSYGWKNFMRDNFGVESQKDLIVPLALFNHTLDKYREASYTVEDVIEQMKKAVDEFFEAKIMNIVISVDYDNNSQPDKNIVGKIDLEQSNWTQAQKDLVPALVDTILEEKSKVITGNDHVSALKAVVEKYNNVSVNDPDYDTWKEFKEAGLRIEYEDYQELTNNKTAFVEEFLNETKKLWNIAKEEGLLGKMTNPIWAEEAFESSYGFHYIGISSASDYTYADPEEKLLLTDMEIEELKALIALYERELESKEDEDKPLTDEEKEEIEEKLTAEVRAAFTKYYTPAIQYLEEYNSSNSGRLDLELAKYRADKGITFANSDIAAYYLEVLAINKKTHDKAYNLDKE
;
A
#
# COMPACT_ATOMS: atom_id res chain seq x y z
N MET A 1 -3.02 99.64 -9.52
CA MET A 1 -3.52 98.39 -8.91
C MET A 1 -2.44 97.86 -7.98
N SER A 2 -2.80 97.61 -6.72
CA SER A 2 -1.88 97.32 -5.62
C SER A 2 -1.29 95.92 -5.70
N VAL A 3 0.05 95.83 -5.66
CA VAL A 3 0.79 94.58 -5.43
C VAL A 3 0.54 94.12 -3.99
N LYS A 4 -0.07 92.94 -3.82
CA LYS A 4 -0.20 92.29 -2.51
C LYS A 4 0.99 91.36 -2.32
N SER A 5 1.98 91.79 -1.53
CA SER A 5 3.07 90.93 -1.08
C SER A 5 2.50 89.78 -0.24
N MET A 6 2.76 88.53 -0.63
CA MET A 6 2.56 87.39 0.26
C MET A 6 3.65 87.43 1.35
N ASP A 7 3.23 87.54 2.60
CA ASP A 7 4.07 87.51 3.79
C ASP A 7 4.84 86.18 3.86
N GLY A 8 6.18 86.24 3.89
CA GLY A 8 7.07 85.08 4.01
C GLY A 8 6.81 84.22 5.25
N LYS A 9 6.17 84.78 6.30
CA LYS A 9 5.76 84.01 7.48
C LYS A 9 4.55 83.09 7.22
N SER A 10 3.73 83.37 6.21
CA SER A 10 2.57 82.53 5.82
C SER A 10 2.98 81.29 5.03
N VAL A 11 4.02 81.39 4.20
CA VAL A 11 4.51 80.25 3.40
C VAL A 11 5.23 79.26 4.30
N ILE A 12 6.12 79.75 5.18
CA ILE A 12 6.87 78.92 6.13
C ILE A 12 5.93 78.20 7.12
N ARG A 13 4.89 78.87 7.65
CA ARG A 13 3.91 78.20 8.55
C ARG A 13 3.09 77.09 7.88
N LYS A 14 2.89 77.14 6.56
CA LYS A 14 2.13 76.11 5.82
C LYS A 14 3.01 74.99 5.25
N THR A 15 4.28 75.26 4.95
CA THR A 15 5.22 74.25 4.40
C THR A 15 6.03 73.53 5.47
N LEU A 16 6.31 74.16 6.62
CA LEU A 16 7.11 73.55 7.68
C LEU A 16 6.48 72.27 8.29
N PRO A 17 5.15 72.18 8.55
CA PRO A 17 4.54 70.93 9.00
C PRO A 17 4.63 69.82 7.95
N LEU A 18 4.48 70.16 6.66
CA LEU A 18 4.60 69.20 5.55
C LEU A 18 6.02 68.64 5.41
N ILE A 19 7.04 69.50 5.54
CA ILE A 19 8.44 69.09 5.49
C ILE A 19 8.80 68.26 6.73
N ILE A 20 8.34 68.65 7.92
CA ILE A 20 8.56 67.88 9.16
C ILE A 20 7.87 66.51 9.06
N SER A 21 6.64 66.44 8.56
CA SER A 21 5.93 65.18 8.32
C SER A 21 6.63 64.31 7.28
N LEU A 22 7.14 64.89 6.19
CA LEU A 22 7.88 64.15 5.17
C LEU A 22 9.22 63.63 5.72
N VAL A 23 9.94 64.44 6.50
CA VAL A 23 11.17 64.02 7.18
C VAL A 23 10.88 62.97 8.25
N LEU A 24 9.73 63.04 8.95
CA LEU A 24 9.30 61.99 9.89
C LEU A 24 8.93 60.70 9.17
N ILE A 25 8.25 60.76 8.02
CA ILE A 25 7.92 59.58 7.21
C ILE A 25 9.19 58.96 6.64
N ILE A 26 10.12 59.77 6.13
CA ILE A 26 11.43 59.31 5.65
C ILE A 26 12.26 58.77 6.81
N ALA A 27 12.26 59.41 7.98
CA ALA A 27 12.95 58.93 9.16
C ALA A 27 12.31 57.66 9.74
N ILE A 28 10.98 57.50 9.71
CA ILE A 28 10.28 56.27 10.10
C ILE A 28 10.52 55.18 9.06
N ALA A 29 10.58 55.51 7.76
CA ALA A 29 10.88 54.56 6.69
C ALA A 29 12.35 54.10 6.76
N ILE A 30 13.29 55.01 7.02
CA ILE A 30 14.71 54.73 7.26
C ILE A 30 14.88 54.00 8.58
N LEU A 31 14.17 54.36 9.66
CA LEU A 31 14.19 53.62 10.92
C LEU A 31 13.58 52.23 10.75
N ALA A 32 12.51 52.07 9.97
CA ALA A 32 11.91 50.77 9.67
C ALA A 32 12.83 49.89 8.83
N THR A 33 13.61 50.46 7.90
CA THR A 33 14.61 49.72 7.09
C THR A 33 15.94 49.48 7.82
N VAL A 34 16.37 50.39 8.70
CA VAL A 34 17.60 50.26 9.49
C VAL A 34 17.39 49.40 10.75
N LEU A 35 16.17 49.37 11.31
CA LEU A 35 15.80 48.46 12.42
C LEU A 35 15.37 47.07 11.95
N SER A 36 15.05 46.88 10.66
CA SER A 36 14.87 45.55 10.06
C SER A 36 16.22 44.99 9.64
N LYS A 37 17.10 44.66 10.59
CA LYS A 37 18.30 43.89 10.28
C LYS A 37 17.83 42.52 9.80
N GLU A 38 18.10 42.20 8.54
CA GLU A 38 17.71 40.91 7.97
C GLU A 38 18.36 39.79 8.81
N LYS A 39 17.56 38.83 9.29
CA LYS A 39 18.07 37.69 10.06
C LYS A 39 19.14 36.99 9.19
N VAL A 40 20.32 36.73 9.75
CA VAL A 40 21.40 36.04 9.03
C VAL A 40 21.22 34.56 9.28
N ASP A 41 21.13 33.76 8.22
CA ASP A 41 20.97 32.32 8.35
C ASP A 41 22.30 31.67 8.79
N PRO A 42 22.27 30.65 9.66
CA PRO A 42 23.45 29.93 10.08
C PRO A 42 24.15 29.24 8.90
N THR A 43 25.48 29.30 8.86
CA THR A 43 26.30 28.70 7.80
C THR A 43 27.25 27.65 8.38
N ILE A 44 27.50 26.61 7.60
CA ILE A 44 28.58 25.65 7.87
C ILE A 44 29.96 26.34 7.82
N THR A 45 30.95 25.77 8.48
CA THR A 45 32.27 26.38 8.64
C THR A 45 33.06 26.41 7.33
N ASN A 46 32.93 25.37 6.49
CA ASN A 46 33.68 25.20 5.24
C ASN A 46 32.78 25.08 4.01
N PRO A 47 32.03 26.13 3.62
CA PRO A 47 31.04 26.04 2.55
C PRO A 47 31.63 25.91 1.14
N ASP A 48 32.87 26.36 0.93
CA ASP A 48 33.53 26.38 -0.38
C ASP A 48 34.42 25.15 -0.63
N GLU A 49 34.61 24.29 0.38
CA GLU A 49 35.35 23.04 0.21
C GLU A 49 34.57 22.06 -0.66
N SER A 50 35.31 21.29 -1.46
CA SER A 50 34.79 20.24 -2.32
C SER A 50 34.16 19.11 -1.50
N PHE A 51 32.88 18.81 -1.76
CA PHE A 51 32.17 17.64 -1.23
C PHE A 51 32.40 16.41 -2.12
N VAL A 52 32.24 16.61 -3.43
CA VAL A 52 32.52 15.62 -4.48
C VAL A 52 33.13 16.31 -5.68
N THR A 53 34.02 15.60 -6.38
CA THR A 53 34.69 16.05 -7.60
C THR A 53 34.44 15.05 -8.71
N ILE A 54 34.16 15.51 -9.92
CA ILE A 54 34.02 14.71 -11.14
C ILE A 54 34.90 15.35 -12.21
N GLY A 55 36.03 14.73 -12.54
CA GLY A 55 37.03 15.36 -13.41
C GLY A 55 37.49 16.70 -12.84
N ASP A 56 37.30 17.78 -13.60
CA ASP A 56 37.68 19.15 -13.20
C ASP A 56 36.57 19.92 -12.46
N TYR A 57 35.36 19.34 -12.34
CA TYR A 57 34.22 19.97 -11.68
C TYR A 57 34.10 19.54 -10.23
N SER A 58 33.70 20.46 -9.34
CA SER A 58 33.46 20.17 -7.93
C SER A 58 32.14 20.73 -7.42
N VAL A 59 31.37 19.88 -6.74
CA VAL A 59 30.23 20.30 -5.92
C VAL A 59 30.74 20.62 -4.53
N THR A 60 30.42 21.81 -4.00
CA THR A 60 30.89 22.24 -2.67
C THR A 60 29.96 21.81 -1.54
N ASN A 61 30.48 21.77 -0.31
CA ASN A 61 29.72 21.50 0.90
C ASN A 61 28.52 22.45 1.05
N GLY A 62 28.68 23.73 0.70
CA GLY A 62 27.62 24.73 0.79
C GLY A 62 26.44 24.42 -0.12
N THR A 63 26.70 23.93 -1.33
CA THR A 63 25.64 23.50 -2.28
C THR A 63 24.91 22.28 -1.75
N VAL A 64 25.63 21.27 -1.26
CA VAL A 64 25.01 20.07 -0.70
C VAL A 64 24.18 20.40 0.55
N TYR A 65 24.73 21.17 1.49
CA TYR A 65 24.02 21.56 2.70
C TYR A 65 22.71 22.30 2.42
N ARG A 66 22.69 23.25 1.48
CA ARG A 66 21.46 23.98 1.13
C ARG A 66 20.36 23.04 0.61
N ASN A 67 20.71 22.15 -0.32
CA ASN A 67 19.78 21.17 -0.89
C ASN A 67 19.22 20.23 0.18
N LEU A 68 20.10 19.63 0.98
CA LEU A 68 19.68 18.67 2.00
C LEU A 68 18.88 19.33 3.13
N LYS A 69 19.24 20.56 3.53
CA LYS A 69 18.51 21.30 4.58
C LYS A 69 17.06 21.58 4.19
N VAL A 70 16.83 21.91 2.92
CA VAL A 70 15.48 22.26 2.42
C VAL A 70 14.59 21.03 2.35
N ASN A 71 15.15 19.90 1.90
CA ASN A 71 14.39 18.67 1.72
C ASN A 71 14.22 17.86 3.01
N TYR A 72 15.23 17.85 3.89
CA TYR A 72 15.30 16.94 5.03
C TYR A 72 15.68 17.60 6.36
N GLY A 73 16.12 18.87 6.34
CA GLY A 73 16.70 19.55 7.50
C GLY A 73 15.77 19.70 8.69
N LEU A 74 14.47 19.94 8.45
CA LEU A 74 13.51 20.08 9.55
C LEU A 74 13.26 18.75 10.26
N PHE A 75 13.06 17.68 9.48
CA PHE A 75 12.81 16.34 9.99
C PHE A 75 13.99 15.83 10.83
N GLU A 76 15.22 15.95 10.32
CA GLU A 76 16.41 15.52 11.07
C GLU A 76 16.69 16.41 12.28
N LEU A 77 16.47 17.72 12.18
CA LEU A 77 16.59 18.60 13.34
C LEU A 77 15.60 18.18 14.44
N GLN A 78 14.36 17.87 14.08
CA GLN A 78 13.33 17.40 15.00
C GLN A 78 13.72 16.05 15.64
N ASN A 79 14.16 15.07 14.86
CA ASN A 79 14.60 13.78 15.38
C ASN A 79 15.81 13.90 16.30
N LEU A 80 16.79 14.75 15.96
CA LEU A 80 17.94 15.03 16.81
C LEU A 80 17.53 15.64 18.16
N ILE A 81 16.63 16.63 18.13
CA ILE A 81 16.07 17.26 19.34
C ILE A 81 15.34 16.20 20.18
N ASP A 82 14.48 15.40 19.55
CA ASP A 82 13.67 14.41 20.25
C ASP A 82 14.53 13.30 20.88
N ARG A 83 15.57 12.82 20.20
CA ARG A 83 16.52 11.84 20.78
C ARG A 83 17.14 12.37 22.08
N ASN A 84 17.44 13.67 22.13
CA ASN A 84 18.03 14.30 23.31
C ASN A 84 16.99 14.54 24.41
N LEU A 85 15.78 14.98 24.06
CA LEU A 85 14.70 15.23 25.02
C LEU A 85 14.09 13.94 25.59
N LEU A 86 14.09 12.85 24.81
CA LEU A 86 13.49 11.56 25.15
C LEU A 86 14.52 10.53 25.61
N LYS A 87 15.74 10.94 25.97
CA LYS A 87 16.82 10.02 26.37
C LYS A 87 16.39 9.03 27.46
N ASP A 88 15.63 9.49 28.45
CA ASP A 88 15.11 8.64 29.53
C ASP A 88 14.05 7.65 29.03
N TYR A 89 13.25 8.04 28.04
CA TYR A 89 12.22 7.18 27.43
C TYR A 89 12.82 6.14 26.50
N LEU A 90 13.84 6.50 25.71
CA LEU A 90 14.58 5.57 24.85
C LEU A 90 15.12 4.36 25.64
N SER A 91 15.53 4.55 26.89
CA SER A 91 16.00 3.46 27.76
C SER A 91 14.91 2.53 28.31
N LYS A 92 13.64 2.96 28.21
CA LYS A 92 12.46 2.24 28.70
C LYS A 92 11.67 1.56 27.57
N VAL A 93 11.99 1.84 26.32
CA VAL A 93 11.33 1.20 25.17
C VAL A 93 11.61 -0.29 25.22
N ASP A 94 10.54 -1.08 25.16
CA ASP A 94 10.60 -2.52 25.02
C ASP A 94 11.12 -2.91 23.64
N ASP A 95 12.11 -3.79 23.60
CA ASP A 95 12.72 -4.24 22.34
C ASP A 95 11.72 -5.10 21.53
N GLY A 96 10.78 -5.79 22.19
CA GLY A 96 9.68 -6.51 21.54
C GLY A 96 8.75 -5.57 20.76
N ALA A 97 8.37 -4.43 21.35
CA ALA A 97 7.58 -3.39 20.67
C ALA A 97 8.28 -2.82 19.43
N VAL A 98 9.61 -2.62 19.49
CA VAL A 98 10.39 -2.18 18.33
C VAL A 98 10.35 -3.23 17.21
N GLN A 99 10.53 -4.50 17.55
CA GLN A 99 10.45 -5.58 16.56
C GLN A 99 9.05 -5.72 15.95
N ALA A 100 7.99 -5.60 16.75
CA ALA A 100 6.61 -5.62 16.25
C ALA A 100 6.36 -4.48 15.25
N ARG A 101 6.87 -3.28 15.55
CA ARG A 101 6.77 -2.11 14.65
C ARG A 101 7.55 -2.32 13.34
N ILE A 102 8.73 -2.94 13.40
CA ILE A 102 9.51 -3.32 12.22
C ILE A 102 8.76 -4.36 11.39
N ASN A 103 8.25 -5.43 12.01
CA ASN A 103 7.47 -6.46 11.32
C ASN A 103 6.25 -5.84 10.62
N LYS A 104 5.56 -4.93 11.30
CA LYS A 104 4.45 -4.19 10.71
C LYS A 104 4.88 -3.38 9.48
N ALA A 105 6.03 -2.70 9.54
CA ALA A 105 6.55 -1.99 8.37
C ALA A 105 6.97 -2.91 7.19
N ILE A 106 7.32 -4.17 7.48
CA ILE A 106 7.69 -5.17 6.46
C ILE A 106 6.44 -5.81 5.83
N TYR A 107 5.45 -6.21 6.64
CA TYR A 107 4.37 -7.10 6.19
C TYR A 107 2.98 -6.44 6.06
N ASP A 108 2.79 -5.19 6.52
CA ASP A 108 1.53 -4.43 6.32
C ASP A 108 1.40 -3.98 4.86
N ASN A 109 0.75 -4.78 4.03
CA ASN A 109 0.66 -4.60 2.57
C ASN A 109 -0.61 -3.84 2.11
N THR A 110 -1.10 -2.85 2.84
CA THR A 110 -2.28 -2.10 2.38
C THR A 110 -2.08 -0.59 2.31
N SER A 111 -2.56 -0.02 1.21
CA SER A 111 -2.60 1.42 0.97
C SER A 111 -3.70 2.15 1.73
N ASN A 112 -4.55 1.46 2.55
CA ASN A 112 -5.74 2.08 3.14
C ASN A 112 -6.16 1.65 4.57
N LYS A 113 -5.61 0.59 5.19
CA LYS A 113 -5.91 0.29 6.62
C LYS A 113 -4.79 -0.52 7.28
N SER A 114 -4.16 0.08 8.30
CA SER A 114 -3.04 -0.57 8.99
C SER A 114 -3.46 -1.85 9.71
N MET A 115 -2.70 -2.92 9.52
CA MET A 115 -2.92 -4.24 10.14
C MET A 115 -2.67 -4.21 11.66
N THR A 116 -3.42 -5.02 12.41
CA THR A 116 -3.10 -5.32 13.82
C THR A 116 -1.87 -6.22 13.92
N ASP A 117 -1.21 -6.26 15.08
CA ASP A 117 -0.03 -7.11 15.28
C ASP A 117 -0.34 -8.60 15.04
N LYS A 118 -1.56 -9.04 15.40
CA LYS A 118 -2.03 -10.41 15.13
C LYS A 118 -2.22 -10.67 13.63
N GLN A 119 -2.78 -9.71 12.89
CA GLN A 119 -2.89 -9.82 11.44
C GLN A 119 -1.51 -9.86 10.77
N VAL A 120 -0.54 -9.10 11.28
CA VAL A 120 0.86 -9.15 10.81
C VAL A 120 1.45 -10.54 11.07
N GLU A 121 1.26 -11.11 12.26
CA GLU A 121 1.70 -12.47 12.58
C GLU A 121 1.08 -13.51 11.64
N LEU A 122 -0.24 -13.44 11.42
CA LEU A 122 -0.94 -14.32 10.47
C LEU A 122 -0.38 -14.19 9.05
N ARG A 123 -0.10 -12.96 8.61
CA ARG A 123 0.51 -12.71 7.30
C ARG A 123 1.91 -13.29 7.21
N MET A 124 2.75 -13.07 8.22
CA MET A 124 4.09 -13.63 8.29
C MET A 124 4.09 -15.16 8.19
N ASN A 125 3.13 -15.79 8.86
CA ASN A 125 2.96 -17.25 8.86
C ASN A 125 2.35 -17.77 7.54
N SER A 126 1.57 -16.95 6.82
CA SER A 126 1.01 -17.30 5.50
C SER A 126 2.03 -17.29 4.36
N LEU A 127 3.20 -16.67 4.57
CA LEU A 127 4.25 -16.57 3.56
C LEU A 127 5.19 -17.77 3.64
N THR A 128 5.62 -18.27 2.48
CA THR A 128 6.75 -19.20 2.38
C THR A 128 8.03 -18.52 2.87
N LYS A 129 9.07 -19.33 3.11
CA LYS A 129 10.36 -18.79 3.55
C LYS A 129 10.97 -17.87 2.49
N GLU A 130 10.91 -18.28 1.23
CA GLU A 130 11.42 -17.53 0.09
C GLU A 130 10.69 -16.20 -0.10
N GLU A 131 9.36 -16.18 0.04
CA GLU A 131 8.59 -14.93 -0.02
C GLU A 131 8.94 -13.98 1.14
N ARG A 132 9.13 -14.49 2.37
CA ARG A 132 9.56 -13.66 3.50
C ARG A 132 10.92 -13.01 3.23
N GLU A 133 11.88 -13.79 2.75
CA GLU A 133 13.22 -13.29 2.41
C GLU A 133 13.15 -12.17 1.35
N LEU A 134 12.28 -12.32 0.34
CA LEU A 134 12.06 -11.30 -0.70
C LEU A 134 11.46 -9.99 -0.15
N VAL A 135 10.42 -10.08 0.69
CA VAL A 135 9.76 -8.90 1.26
C VAL A 135 10.67 -8.19 2.25
N GLU A 136 11.40 -8.93 3.08
CA GLU A 136 12.38 -8.36 4.01
C GLU A 136 13.57 -7.71 3.27
N GLU A 137 14.04 -8.31 2.18
CA GLU A 137 15.09 -7.73 1.35
C GLU A 137 14.62 -6.43 0.69
N ALA A 138 13.42 -6.41 0.12
CA ALA A 138 12.83 -5.20 -0.44
C ALA A 138 12.64 -4.10 0.61
N PHE A 139 12.24 -4.47 1.83
CA PHE A 139 12.20 -3.55 2.95
C PHE A 139 13.59 -2.98 3.27
N ARG A 140 14.61 -3.83 3.45
CA ARG A 140 15.99 -3.37 3.74
C ARG A 140 16.52 -2.44 2.65
N ASP A 141 16.31 -2.76 1.38
CA ASP A 141 16.69 -1.92 0.25
C ASP A 141 15.99 -0.55 0.33
N SER A 142 14.67 -0.53 0.61
CA SER A 142 13.92 0.71 0.78
C SER A 142 14.41 1.57 1.96
N GLN A 143 14.75 0.92 3.09
CA GLN A 143 15.27 1.60 4.28
C GLN A 143 16.65 2.20 4.00
N TYR A 144 17.47 1.47 3.25
CA TYR A 144 18.75 1.97 2.77
C TYR A 144 18.56 3.23 1.91
N LEU A 145 17.63 3.22 0.95
CA LEU A 145 17.39 4.37 0.07
C LEU A 145 16.92 5.64 0.82
N ILE A 146 16.34 5.53 2.02
CA ILE A 146 15.96 6.68 2.87
C ILE A 146 17.04 7.05 3.90
N GLY A 147 18.17 6.35 3.93
CA GLY A 147 19.33 6.69 4.74
C GLY A 147 19.58 5.84 5.98
N LEU A 148 18.77 4.80 6.21
CA LEU A 148 18.96 3.84 7.29
C LEU A 148 19.89 2.72 6.78
N ARG A 149 21.20 2.89 6.98
CA ARG A 149 22.25 2.09 6.32
C ARG A 149 22.45 0.71 6.95
N THR A 150 22.04 0.53 8.19
CA THR A 150 22.25 -0.69 8.97
C THR A 150 20.97 -1.12 9.68
N GLU A 151 20.89 -2.38 10.10
CA GLU A 151 19.82 -2.86 10.98
C GLU A 151 19.73 -2.05 12.27
N GLN A 152 20.88 -1.56 12.77
CA GLN A 152 20.93 -0.71 13.94
C GLN A 152 20.32 0.68 13.68
N ASP A 153 20.46 1.24 12.47
CA ASP A 153 19.84 2.51 12.09
C ASP A 153 18.32 2.36 12.01
N ILE A 154 17.85 1.27 11.38
CA ILE A 154 16.44 0.88 11.33
C ILE A 154 15.89 0.75 12.75
N TRP A 155 16.58 -0.03 13.59
CA TRP A 155 16.23 -0.20 14.99
C TRP A 155 16.15 1.12 15.74
N ASN A 156 17.15 1.99 15.61
CA ASN A 156 17.21 3.27 16.28
C ASN A 156 16.15 4.27 15.79
N TYR A 157 15.70 4.13 14.55
CA TYR A 157 14.58 4.88 14.00
C TYR A 157 13.28 4.46 14.69
N TYR A 158 12.92 3.19 14.63
CA TYR A 158 11.69 2.69 15.24
C TYR A 158 11.70 2.81 16.77
N LYS A 159 12.86 2.66 17.43
CA LYS A 159 13.01 2.91 18.87
C LYS A 159 12.74 4.36 19.26
N LEU A 160 13.04 5.33 18.41
CA LEU A 160 12.67 6.72 18.64
C LEU A 160 11.16 6.92 18.52
N GLU A 161 10.53 6.31 17.52
CA GLU A 161 9.07 6.38 17.35
C GLU A 161 8.32 5.76 18.56
N GLU A 162 8.78 4.60 19.05
CA GLU A 162 8.22 4.01 20.28
C GLU A 162 8.51 4.84 21.53
N ALA A 163 9.66 5.52 21.62
CA ALA A 163 9.94 6.44 22.72
C ALA A 163 8.99 7.66 22.68
N LYS A 164 8.67 8.19 21.49
CA LYS A 164 7.69 9.26 21.32
C LYS A 164 6.29 8.79 21.75
N LYS A 165 5.89 7.57 21.35
CA LYS A 165 4.63 6.94 21.77
C LYS A 165 4.56 6.79 23.29
N LEU A 166 5.61 6.25 23.92
CA LEU A 166 5.67 6.03 25.37
C LEU A 166 5.61 7.36 26.15
N TYR A 167 6.34 8.38 25.70
CA TYR A 167 6.27 9.72 26.29
C TYR A 167 4.87 10.32 26.17
N ALA A 168 4.27 10.25 24.99
CA ALA A 168 2.93 10.77 24.75
C ALA A 168 1.87 10.03 25.58
N LEU A 169 2.02 8.71 25.75
CA LEU A 169 1.14 7.90 26.60
C LEU A 169 1.23 8.33 28.07
N ASP A 170 2.44 8.52 28.60
CA ASP A 170 2.64 9.00 29.97
C ASP A 170 2.01 10.37 30.20
N LYS A 171 2.16 11.29 29.23
CA LYS A 171 1.53 12.62 29.30
C LYS A 171 0.01 12.55 29.16
N PHE A 172 -0.49 11.72 28.27
CA PHE A 172 -1.93 11.55 28.09
C PHE A 172 -2.58 10.94 29.35
N LYS A 173 -1.93 9.98 30.00
CA LYS A 173 -2.37 9.45 31.31
C LYS A 173 -2.39 10.54 32.39
N ALA A 174 -1.41 11.44 32.40
CA ALA A 174 -1.40 12.58 33.33
C ALA A 174 -2.54 13.57 33.05
N ASP A 175 -2.81 13.88 31.78
CA ASP A 175 -3.93 14.76 31.38
C ASP A 175 -5.29 14.16 31.77
N ILE A 176 -5.45 12.84 31.61
CA ILE A 176 -6.63 12.09 32.06
C ILE A 176 -6.82 12.26 33.57
N ALA A 177 -5.78 11.98 34.36
CA ALA A 177 -5.85 12.09 35.82
C ALA A 177 -6.16 13.52 36.29
N GLU A 178 -5.61 14.53 35.63
CA GLU A 178 -5.92 15.94 35.92
C GLU A 178 -7.37 16.28 35.59
N TYR A 179 -7.87 15.85 34.43
CA TYR A 179 -9.27 16.04 34.04
C TYR A 179 -10.22 15.39 35.06
N GLU A 180 -10.01 14.12 35.40
CA GLU A 180 -10.86 13.38 36.34
C GLU A 180 -10.88 14.03 37.73
N ARG A 181 -9.72 14.48 38.23
CA ARG A 181 -9.62 15.24 39.49
C ARG A 181 -10.45 16.53 39.41
N GLU A 182 -10.24 17.36 38.39
CA GLU A 182 -10.94 18.63 38.24
C GLU A 182 -12.46 18.46 38.11
N GLN A 183 -12.91 17.48 37.33
CA GLN A 183 -14.34 17.24 37.13
C GLN A 183 -14.99 16.64 38.38
N THR A 184 -14.27 15.77 39.09
CA THR A 184 -14.74 15.22 40.37
C THR A 184 -14.93 16.32 41.41
N GLU A 185 -13.99 17.26 41.52
CA GLU A 185 -14.11 18.42 42.41
C GLU A 185 -15.29 19.34 42.02
N LYS A 186 -15.50 19.58 40.72
CA LYS A 186 -16.59 20.44 40.21
C LYS A 186 -17.97 19.81 40.41
N GLN A 187 -18.10 18.49 40.27
CA GLN A 187 -19.37 17.79 40.29
C GLN A 187 -19.71 17.16 41.66
N GLY A 188 -18.73 17.05 42.57
CA GLY A 188 -18.91 16.44 43.88
C GLY A 188 -19.14 14.93 43.84
N LYS A 189 -18.82 14.28 42.72
CA LYS A 189 -18.89 12.83 42.49
C LYS A 189 -17.76 12.42 41.56
N GLU A 190 -17.31 11.18 41.65
CA GLU A 190 -16.26 10.64 40.79
C GLU A 190 -16.66 10.75 39.30
N VAL A 191 -15.74 11.23 38.47
CA VAL A 191 -15.91 11.37 37.02
C VAL A 191 -14.77 10.64 36.33
N SER A 192 -15.12 9.68 35.46
CA SER A 192 -14.19 8.98 34.57
C SER A 192 -14.00 9.77 33.27
N TYR A 193 -12.78 9.79 32.75
CA TYR A 193 -12.47 10.38 31.44
C TYR A 193 -13.10 9.56 30.31
N PHE A 194 -13.05 8.23 30.42
CA PHE A 194 -13.72 7.32 29.50
C PHE A 194 -15.15 7.05 29.95
N THR A 195 -16.08 7.00 29.00
CA THR A 195 -17.49 6.70 29.27
C THR A 195 -17.69 5.23 29.62
N ASP A 196 -18.78 4.90 30.33
CA ASP A 196 -19.12 3.50 30.61
C ASP A 196 -19.27 2.69 29.32
N LEU A 197 -19.86 3.27 28.27
CA LEU A 197 -19.95 2.62 26.95
C LEU A 197 -18.56 2.27 26.38
N GLN A 198 -17.54 3.13 26.54
CA GLN A 198 -16.19 2.80 26.05
C GLN A 198 -15.53 1.67 26.85
N ILE A 199 -15.89 1.53 28.13
CA ILE A 199 -15.42 0.45 29.00
C ILE A 199 -16.15 -0.85 28.62
N GLU A 200 -17.46 -0.79 28.41
CA GLU A 200 -18.30 -1.90 27.95
C GLU A 200 -17.85 -2.40 26.57
N ASP A 201 -17.68 -1.51 25.58
CA ASP A 201 -17.18 -1.88 24.25
C ASP A 201 -15.78 -2.55 24.32
N TYR A 202 -14.90 -2.07 25.21
CA TYR A 202 -13.60 -2.73 25.40
C TYR A 202 -13.76 -4.11 26.04
N PHE A 203 -14.62 -4.22 27.05
CA PHE A 203 -14.91 -5.47 27.74
C PHE A 203 -15.42 -6.53 26.77
N ASP A 204 -16.44 -6.19 25.99
CA ASP A 204 -17.09 -7.04 24.98
C ASP A 204 -16.17 -7.45 23.82
N ASP A 205 -15.05 -6.77 23.64
CA ASP A 205 -14.07 -7.07 22.61
C ASP A 205 -12.89 -7.93 23.10
N HIS A 206 -12.58 -7.91 24.41
CA HIS A 206 -11.33 -8.49 24.95
C HIS A 206 -11.53 -9.51 26.08
N TYR A 207 -12.69 -9.52 26.74
CA TYR A 207 -12.97 -10.37 27.91
C TYR A 207 -14.07 -11.40 27.66
N GLU A 208 -14.45 -11.61 26.39
CA GLU A 208 -15.29 -12.74 26.00
C GLU A 208 -14.59 -14.06 26.38
N PRO A 209 -15.25 -14.95 27.14
CA PRO A 209 -14.62 -16.18 27.61
C PRO A 209 -14.31 -17.10 26.43
N ASN A 210 -13.24 -17.88 26.52
CA ASN A 210 -12.96 -18.94 25.55
C ASN A 210 -14.08 -19.97 25.56
N ILE A 211 -14.42 -20.48 24.38
CA ILE A 211 -15.52 -21.41 24.21
C ILE A 211 -15.06 -22.68 23.51
N LYS A 212 -15.80 -23.75 23.77
CA LYS A 212 -15.83 -24.94 22.94
C LYS A 212 -17.09 -24.90 22.06
N ALA A 213 -16.90 -24.96 20.75
CA ALA A 213 -17.99 -24.96 19.77
C ALA A 213 -17.65 -25.91 18.62
N LEU A 214 -18.67 -26.35 17.88
CA LEU A 214 -18.47 -27.06 16.61
C LEU A 214 -19.18 -26.27 15.51
N VAL A 215 -18.42 -25.86 14.50
CA VAL A 215 -18.91 -25.10 13.34
C VAL A 215 -18.77 -25.97 12.10
N VAL A 216 -19.85 -26.09 11.32
CA VAL A 216 -19.87 -26.84 10.06
C VAL A 216 -20.18 -25.85 8.94
N PHE A 217 -19.27 -25.73 7.98
CA PHE A 217 -19.41 -24.84 6.82
C PHE A 217 -19.98 -25.58 5.60
N PHE A 218 -20.69 -24.84 4.75
CA PHE A 218 -21.40 -25.30 3.58
C PHE A 218 -21.29 -24.28 2.45
N GLU A 219 -21.23 -24.76 1.21
CA GLU A 219 -21.16 -23.90 0.02
C GLU A 219 -22.53 -23.30 -0.33
N SER A 220 -23.62 -23.89 0.16
CA SER A 220 -24.97 -23.35 -0.01
C SER A 220 -25.94 -23.69 1.13
N GLU A 221 -27.05 -22.93 1.23
CA GLU A 221 -28.13 -23.23 2.18
C GLU A 221 -28.75 -24.61 1.92
N THR A 222 -28.95 -24.97 0.65
CA THR A 222 -29.50 -26.26 0.23
C THR A 222 -28.65 -27.41 0.74
N GLU A 223 -27.33 -27.30 0.56
CA GLU A 223 -26.39 -28.32 1.00
C GLU A 223 -26.44 -28.51 2.53
N ALA A 224 -26.53 -27.41 3.29
CA ALA A 224 -26.67 -27.45 4.74
C ALA A 224 -27.98 -28.14 5.17
N LEU A 225 -29.11 -27.80 4.54
CA LEU A 225 -30.41 -28.39 4.85
C LEU A 225 -30.46 -29.90 4.54
N GLU A 226 -29.78 -30.35 3.49
CA GLU A 226 -29.71 -31.78 3.16
C GLU A 226 -28.75 -32.55 4.07
N ALA A 227 -27.64 -31.93 4.48
CA ALA A 227 -26.76 -32.49 5.51
C ALA A 227 -27.51 -32.68 6.85
N MET A 228 -28.37 -31.72 7.23
CA MET A 228 -29.25 -31.87 8.39
C MET A 228 -30.14 -33.11 8.27
N LYS A 229 -30.80 -33.30 7.12
CA LYS A 229 -31.66 -34.47 6.89
C LYS A 229 -30.88 -35.78 6.92
N ALA A 230 -29.68 -35.81 6.32
CA ALA A 230 -28.77 -36.96 6.38
C ALA A 230 -28.35 -37.29 7.82
N ALA A 231 -28.26 -36.27 8.68
CA ALA A 231 -28.05 -36.41 10.11
C ALA A 231 -29.35 -36.66 10.91
N LEU A 232 -30.48 -36.94 10.23
CA LEU A 232 -31.80 -37.23 10.81
C LEU A 232 -32.44 -36.06 11.59
N VAL A 233 -32.09 -34.82 11.25
CA VAL A 233 -32.69 -33.62 11.82
C VAL A 233 -33.20 -32.66 10.74
N GLN A 234 -34.18 -31.83 11.10
CA GLN A 234 -34.68 -30.78 10.22
C GLN A 234 -35.28 -29.64 11.05
N ARG A 235 -35.64 -28.53 10.39
CA ARG A 235 -36.35 -27.42 11.04
C ARG A 235 -37.83 -27.72 11.22
N ASN A 236 -38.39 -27.27 12.34
CA ASN A 236 -39.84 -27.19 12.50
C ASN A 236 -40.46 -26.12 11.57
N THR A 237 -41.78 -26.14 11.43
CA THR A 237 -42.54 -25.20 10.59
C THR A 237 -42.24 -23.72 10.88
N LEU A 238 -41.99 -23.36 12.14
CA LEU A 238 -41.74 -21.97 12.55
C LEU A 238 -40.26 -21.56 12.41
N GLY A 239 -39.35 -22.51 12.14
CA GLY A 239 -37.91 -22.27 12.11
C GLY A 239 -37.30 -21.90 13.46
N THR A 240 -37.98 -22.23 14.56
CA THR A 240 -37.56 -21.87 15.92
C THR A 240 -36.72 -22.94 16.62
N LYS A 241 -36.79 -24.20 16.14
CA LYS A 241 -36.04 -25.34 16.69
C LYS A 241 -35.82 -26.44 15.65
N TRP A 242 -34.90 -27.36 15.94
CA TRP A 242 -34.79 -28.63 15.23
C TRP A 242 -35.77 -29.67 15.76
N ILE A 243 -36.17 -30.58 14.87
CA ILE A 243 -37.01 -31.75 15.11
C ILE A 243 -36.40 -32.94 14.35
N LYS A 244 -36.83 -34.16 14.68
CA LYS A 244 -36.43 -35.38 14.00
C LYS A 244 -36.89 -35.33 12.53
N TYR A 245 -35.99 -35.68 11.63
CA TYR A 245 -36.33 -35.95 10.23
C TYR A 245 -36.68 -37.43 10.08
N ASP A 246 -37.88 -37.70 9.56
CA ASP A 246 -38.35 -39.04 9.27
C ASP A 246 -38.36 -39.24 7.74
N PRO A 247 -37.45 -40.07 7.19
CA PRO A 247 -37.41 -40.35 5.76
C PRO A 247 -38.70 -40.98 5.20
N GLU A 248 -39.49 -41.66 6.04
CA GLU A 248 -40.80 -42.22 5.64
C GLU A 248 -41.90 -41.15 5.62
N ARG A 249 -41.67 -40.01 6.27
CA ARG A 249 -42.58 -38.86 6.37
C ARG A 249 -41.85 -37.53 6.10
N PRO A 250 -41.28 -37.32 4.90
CA PRO A 250 -40.38 -36.19 4.60
C PRO A 250 -41.03 -34.80 4.72
N ASP A 251 -42.37 -34.73 4.61
CA ASP A 251 -43.12 -33.47 4.74
C ASP A 251 -43.55 -33.15 6.18
N ALA A 252 -43.37 -34.07 7.13
CA ALA A 252 -43.82 -33.87 8.50
C ALA A 252 -42.87 -32.92 9.25
N LYS A 253 -43.34 -31.69 9.50
CA LYS A 253 -42.55 -30.62 10.16
C LYS A 253 -43.08 -30.18 11.53
N SER A 254 -44.01 -30.96 12.09
CA SER A 254 -44.62 -30.73 13.40
C SER A 254 -45.28 -32.02 13.91
N GLY A 255 -45.22 -32.27 15.21
CA GLY A 255 -45.79 -33.45 15.88
C GLY A 255 -44.94 -33.79 17.09
N SER A 256 -45.55 -34.17 18.21
CA SER A 256 -44.81 -34.46 19.45
C SER A 256 -43.89 -35.68 19.32
N ASP A 257 -44.18 -36.59 18.39
CA ASP A 257 -43.35 -37.74 18.02
C ASP A 257 -42.05 -37.35 17.28
N LEU A 258 -42.00 -36.13 16.73
CA LEU A 258 -40.82 -35.59 16.04
C LEU A 258 -40.01 -34.64 16.93
N ASP A 259 -40.49 -34.30 18.13
CA ASP A 259 -39.73 -33.43 19.03
C ASP A 259 -38.44 -34.13 19.48
N ILE A 260 -37.34 -33.38 19.48
CA ILE A 260 -36.08 -33.81 20.07
C ILE A 260 -36.16 -33.42 21.55
N GLU A 261 -35.99 -34.39 22.45
CA GLU A 261 -36.08 -34.18 23.90
C GLU A 261 -34.71 -34.22 24.59
N ASP A 262 -33.67 -34.68 23.88
CA ASP A 262 -32.31 -34.77 24.40
C ASP A 262 -31.34 -33.97 23.52
N PHE A 263 -30.51 -33.14 24.16
CA PHE A 263 -29.47 -32.36 23.49
C PHE A 263 -28.39 -33.25 22.88
N GLY A 264 -28.19 -34.46 23.40
CA GLY A 264 -27.28 -35.47 22.84
C GLY A 264 -27.61 -35.81 21.38
N GLU A 265 -28.89 -35.86 21.01
CA GLU A 265 -29.32 -36.09 19.62
C GLU A 265 -28.91 -34.93 18.70
N ILE A 266 -28.91 -33.68 19.21
CA ILE A 266 -28.46 -32.50 18.45
C ILE A 266 -26.95 -32.56 18.25
N LEU A 267 -26.18 -32.83 19.31
CA LEU A 267 -24.72 -32.96 19.23
C LEU A 267 -24.31 -34.08 18.26
N GLU A 268 -24.97 -35.23 18.33
CA GLU A 268 -24.71 -36.34 17.41
C GLU A 268 -24.95 -35.93 15.95
N ALA A 269 -26.01 -35.16 15.67
CA ALA A 269 -26.29 -34.65 14.33
C ALA A 269 -25.19 -33.69 13.83
N PHE A 270 -24.69 -32.79 14.69
CA PHE A 270 -23.56 -31.92 14.35
C PHE A 270 -22.28 -32.71 14.05
N ILE A 271 -21.95 -33.72 14.86
CA ILE A 271 -20.78 -34.59 14.62
C ILE A 271 -20.92 -35.36 13.30
N LYS A 272 -22.12 -35.87 12.99
CA LYS A 272 -22.41 -36.55 11.71
C LYS A 272 -22.18 -35.62 10.52
N MET A 273 -22.74 -34.40 10.57
CA MET A 273 -22.54 -33.41 9.50
C MET A 273 -21.07 -33.00 9.37
N TYR A 274 -20.38 -32.77 10.49
CA TYR A 274 -18.97 -32.42 10.50
C TYR A 274 -18.12 -33.52 9.87
N ASN A 275 -18.29 -34.78 10.31
CA ASN A 275 -17.54 -35.91 9.76
C ASN A 275 -17.85 -36.15 8.27
N GLN A 276 -19.11 -35.97 7.86
CA GLN A 276 -19.49 -36.03 6.45
C GLN A 276 -18.77 -34.97 5.61
N LYS A 277 -18.68 -33.73 6.13
CA LYS A 277 -18.05 -32.61 5.41
C LYS A 277 -16.54 -32.70 5.38
N HIS A 278 -15.94 -33.09 6.50
CA HIS A 278 -14.50 -33.01 6.73
C HIS A 278 -13.80 -34.38 6.64
N GLY A 279 -14.49 -35.43 6.17
CA GLY A 279 -13.94 -36.78 6.04
C GLY A 279 -12.67 -36.86 5.18
N TYR A 280 -12.39 -35.86 4.34
CA TYR A 280 -11.15 -35.76 3.57
C TYR A 280 -9.90 -35.48 4.43
N TYR A 281 -10.06 -34.89 5.62
CA TYR A 281 -8.96 -34.60 6.55
C TYR A 281 -8.33 -35.86 7.16
N ASP A 282 -9.09 -36.95 7.29
CA ASP A 282 -8.58 -38.28 7.68
C ASP A 282 -9.04 -39.31 6.65
N TRP A 283 -8.33 -39.36 5.51
CA TRP A 283 -8.66 -40.26 4.41
C TRP A 283 -8.77 -41.73 4.83
N SER A 284 -8.04 -42.16 5.86
CA SER A 284 -7.99 -43.55 6.31
C SER A 284 -9.27 -44.01 6.99
N SER A 285 -9.92 -43.12 7.74
CA SER A 285 -11.11 -43.44 8.54
C SER A 285 -12.36 -42.70 8.09
N ARG A 286 -12.20 -41.63 7.29
CA ARG A 286 -13.25 -40.67 6.91
C ARG A 286 -14.01 -40.07 8.10
N THR A 287 -13.42 -40.14 9.28
CA THR A 287 -14.09 -39.82 10.55
C THR A 287 -13.15 -38.96 11.41
N PRO A 288 -13.08 -37.64 11.15
CA PRO A 288 -12.24 -36.71 11.91
C PRO A 288 -12.50 -36.76 13.42
N ILE A 289 -13.78 -36.81 13.83
CA ILE A 289 -14.21 -36.93 15.23
C ILE A 289 -14.70 -38.36 15.49
N LYS A 290 -13.91 -39.16 16.22
CA LYS A 290 -14.12 -40.61 16.38
C LYS A 290 -14.96 -40.93 17.61
N ALA A 291 -15.60 -42.11 17.59
CA ALA A 291 -16.25 -42.66 18.77
C ALA A 291 -15.26 -42.77 19.94
N GLY A 292 -15.67 -42.32 21.13
CA GLY A 292 -14.81 -42.21 22.31
C GLY A 292 -14.08 -40.86 22.45
N GLN A 293 -14.19 -39.96 21.46
CA GLN A 293 -13.71 -38.57 21.56
C GLN A 293 -14.85 -37.57 21.82
N TYR A 294 -16.06 -38.06 22.07
CA TYR A 294 -17.21 -37.27 22.46
C TYR A 294 -18.08 -38.08 23.42
N ASP A 295 -18.87 -37.36 24.23
CA ASP A 295 -19.83 -37.91 25.17
C ASP A 295 -21.19 -37.25 24.94
N LEU A 296 -22.17 -38.04 24.47
CA LEU A 296 -23.51 -37.54 24.18
C LEU A 296 -24.38 -37.38 25.41
N GLU A 297 -24.04 -38.02 26.54
CA GLU A 297 -24.78 -37.88 27.81
C GLU A 297 -24.32 -36.63 28.57
N ASN A 298 -23.01 -36.35 28.52
CA ASN A 298 -22.42 -35.17 29.15
C ASN A 298 -22.23 -33.99 28.18
N TYR A 299 -22.63 -34.15 26.91
CA TYR A 299 -22.62 -33.10 25.88
C TYR A 299 -21.24 -32.49 25.58
N THR A 300 -20.19 -33.33 25.56
CA THR A 300 -18.80 -32.87 25.39
C THR A 300 -18.11 -33.46 24.16
N ILE A 301 -17.09 -32.75 23.68
CA ILE A 301 -16.09 -33.25 22.72
C ILE A 301 -14.71 -33.10 23.39
N ASP A 302 -13.92 -34.16 23.34
CA ASP A 302 -12.58 -34.24 23.91
C ASP A 302 -11.58 -33.42 23.09
N ASP A 303 -10.66 -32.70 23.74
CA ASP A 303 -9.68 -31.84 23.05
C ASP A 303 -8.69 -32.61 22.17
N SER A 304 -8.57 -33.94 22.35
CA SER A 304 -7.77 -34.80 21.48
C SER A 304 -8.23 -34.81 20.03
N VAL A 305 -9.44 -34.33 19.70
CA VAL A 305 -9.86 -34.16 18.30
C VAL A 305 -8.99 -33.14 17.56
N GLU A 306 -8.46 -32.12 18.25
CA GLU A 306 -7.59 -31.10 17.65
C GLU A 306 -6.16 -31.61 17.37
N ALA A 307 -5.83 -32.84 17.79
CA ALA A 307 -4.64 -33.53 17.29
C ALA A 307 -4.73 -33.77 15.77
N ASN A 308 -5.95 -33.79 15.21
CA ASN A 308 -6.15 -33.56 13.80
C ASN A 308 -6.10 -32.05 13.55
N LYS A 309 -5.03 -31.57 12.90
CA LYS A 309 -4.75 -30.13 12.68
C LYS A 309 -5.85 -29.36 11.93
N TYR A 310 -6.83 -30.07 11.39
CA TYR A 310 -7.96 -29.51 10.63
C TYR A 310 -9.28 -29.51 11.42
N VAL A 311 -9.28 -30.06 12.63
CA VAL A 311 -10.41 -29.96 13.56
C VAL A 311 -10.12 -28.84 14.55
N LYS A 312 -11.02 -27.86 14.60
CA LYS A 312 -11.00 -26.77 15.57
C LYS A 312 -12.31 -26.77 16.34
N ILE A 313 -12.22 -26.88 17.66
CA ILE A 313 -13.36 -26.80 18.57
C ILE A 313 -13.16 -25.73 19.64
N ASN A 314 -11.92 -25.33 19.91
CA ASN A 314 -11.59 -24.28 20.86
C ASN A 314 -11.47 -22.93 20.13
N TYR A 315 -12.24 -21.94 20.57
CA TYR A 315 -12.30 -20.62 19.96
C TYR A 315 -12.05 -19.53 21.01
N ASN A 316 -11.34 -18.50 20.57
CA ASN A 316 -11.18 -17.21 21.25
C ASN A 316 -11.87 -16.13 20.41
N TYR A 317 -12.55 -15.18 21.05
CA TYR A 317 -13.33 -14.15 20.36
C TYR A 317 -12.45 -13.21 19.55
N GLU A 318 -11.33 -12.73 20.11
CA GLU A 318 -10.42 -11.80 19.45
C GLU A 318 -9.90 -12.41 18.13
N ASP A 319 -9.37 -13.63 18.21
CA ASP A 319 -8.85 -14.36 17.03
C ASP A 319 -9.92 -14.56 15.95
N LEU A 320 -11.12 -14.99 16.34
CA LEU A 320 -12.19 -15.26 15.37
C LEU A 320 -12.81 -13.98 14.82
N SER A 321 -12.92 -12.92 15.62
CA SER A 321 -13.51 -11.65 15.18
C SER A 321 -12.67 -10.95 14.11
N LEU A 322 -11.34 -11.16 14.13
CA LEU A 322 -10.40 -10.64 13.14
C LEU A 322 -10.61 -11.25 11.74
N THR A 323 -11.02 -12.51 11.67
CA THR A 323 -11.22 -13.24 10.41
C THR A 323 -12.69 -13.36 10.01
N ASN A 324 -13.60 -13.38 10.98
CA ASN A 324 -15.03 -13.59 10.77
C ASN A 324 -15.91 -13.00 11.90
N ALA A 325 -16.08 -11.68 11.89
CA ALA A 325 -16.86 -10.97 12.92
C ALA A 325 -18.32 -11.45 13.05
N SER A 326 -18.98 -11.81 11.94
CA SER A 326 -20.36 -12.34 11.96
C SER A 326 -20.43 -13.68 12.71
N LEU A 327 -19.53 -14.60 12.42
CA LEU A 327 -19.46 -15.90 13.11
C LEU A 327 -19.08 -15.74 14.59
N ALA A 328 -18.09 -14.89 14.89
CA ALA A 328 -17.68 -14.58 16.26
C ALA A 328 -18.87 -14.07 17.09
N SER A 329 -19.59 -13.07 16.58
CA SER A 329 -20.79 -12.54 17.24
C SER A 329 -21.87 -13.63 17.44
N GLN A 330 -22.08 -14.50 16.45
CA GLN A 330 -23.06 -15.58 16.57
C GLN A 330 -22.69 -16.56 17.70
N ILE A 331 -21.46 -17.09 17.74
CA ILE A 331 -21.10 -18.16 18.68
C ILE A 331 -20.75 -17.65 20.09
N PHE A 332 -20.19 -16.45 20.22
CA PHE A 332 -19.86 -15.87 21.52
C PHE A 332 -21.06 -15.14 22.13
N LYS A 333 -21.71 -14.24 21.38
CA LYS A 333 -22.71 -13.29 21.90
C LYS A 333 -24.16 -13.75 21.75
N THR A 334 -24.46 -14.67 20.83
CA THR A 334 -25.85 -15.09 20.56
C THR A 334 -26.16 -16.51 21.05
N LEU A 335 -25.25 -17.46 20.89
CA LEU A 335 -25.42 -18.83 21.36
C LEU A 335 -25.06 -18.96 22.84
N MET A 336 -25.83 -19.78 23.57
CA MET A 336 -25.61 -20.11 24.99
C MET A 336 -25.12 -21.54 25.16
N VAL A 337 -24.51 -21.87 26.30
CA VAL A 337 -24.22 -23.25 26.69
C VAL A 337 -25.50 -23.85 27.29
N TYR A 338 -25.85 -25.06 26.88
CA TYR A 338 -26.96 -25.77 27.50
C TYR A 338 -26.55 -26.38 28.84
N GLU A 339 -27.32 -26.12 29.88
CA GLU A 339 -27.14 -26.70 31.21
C GLU A 339 -28.44 -27.40 31.65
N LYS A 340 -28.35 -28.70 31.95
CA LYS A 340 -29.49 -29.49 32.37
C LYS A 340 -29.70 -29.32 33.87
N LEU A 341 -30.74 -28.57 34.25
CA LEU A 341 -31.08 -28.32 35.65
C LEU A 341 -31.83 -29.48 36.29
N GLY A 342 -31.52 -29.76 37.56
CA GLY A 342 -32.37 -30.53 38.47
C GLY A 342 -33.63 -29.77 38.91
N GLU A 343 -34.57 -30.47 39.57
CA GLU A 343 -35.88 -29.90 39.99
C GLU A 343 -35.79 -28.66 40.89
N ASP A 344 -34.65 -28.43 41.56
CA ASP A 344 -34.41 -27.33 42.51
C ASP A 344 -33.16 -26.50 42.17
N GLU A 345 -32.63 -26.60 40.95
CA GLU A 345 -31.43 -25.87 40.51
C GLU A 345 -31.81 -24.61 39.71
N GLU A 346 -31.07 -23.52 39.91
CA GLU A 346 -31.18 -22.27 39.15
C GLU A 346 -29.88 -22.03 38.37
N LEU A 347 -29.98 -21.38 37.21
CA LEU A 347 -28.81 -21.01 36.41
C LEU A 347 -27.97 -19.98 37.19
N THR A 348 -26.66 -20.20 37.20
CA THR A 348 -25.74 -19.29 37.90
C THR A 348 -25.31 -18.10 37.04
N ASN A 349 -25.46 -18.17 35.71
CA ASN A 349 -25.10 -17.10 34.78
C ASN A 349 -25.94 -17.14 33.48
N GLU A 350 -27.12 -16.50 33.52
CA GLU A 350 -28.14 -16.54 32.45
C GLU A 350 -27.69 -15.88 31.12
N ASP A 351 -26.62 -15.07 31.14
CA ASP A 351 -26.08 -14.46 29.91
C ASP A 351 -25.33 -15.49 29.06
N PHE A 352 -24.83 -16.56 29.68
CA PHE A 352 -24.01 -17.58 29.03
C PHE A 352 -24.65 -18.97 29.00
N TYR A 353 -25.51 -19.28 29.96
CA TYR A 353 -26.12 -20.59 30.13
C TYR A 353 -27.65 -20.54 29.98
N SER A 354 -28.23 -21.65 29.53
CA SER A 354 -29.67 -21.80 29.38
C SER A 354 -30.10 -23.24 29.59
N ASP A 355 -31.27 -23.44 30.21
CA ASP A 355 -31.98 -24.72 30.31
C ASP A 355 -32.80 -25.06 29.05
N ASP A 356 -33.00 -24.08 28.15
CA ASP A 356 -33.51 -24.30 26.79
C ASP A 356 -32.35 -24.57 25.81
N PHE A 357 -32.11 -25.83 25.48
CA PHE A 357 -31.06 -26.23 24.56
C PHE A 357 -31.24 -25.69 23.13
N HIS A 358 -32.42 -25.17 22.75
CA HIS A 358 -32.62 -24.49 21.46
C HIS A 358 -31.85 -23.16 21.34
N LYS A 359 -31.28 -22.66 22.45
CA LYS A 359 -30.36 -21.50 22.44
C LYS A 359 -28.89 -21.88 22.22
N ALA A 360 -28.55 -23.18 22.28
CA ALA A 360 -27.17 -23.64 22.14
C ALA A 360 -26.69 -23.84 20.71
N TYR A 361 -27.57 -23.75 19.73
CA TYR A 361 -27.22 -23.96 18.33
C TYR A 361 -27.98 -23.05 17.36
N THR A 362 -27.43 -22.89 16.16
CA THR A 362 -28.07 -22.17 15.06
C THR A 362 -29.28 -22.94 14.54
N LYS A 363 -30.46 -22.33 14.55
CA LYS A 363 -31.72 -22.98 14.14
C LYS A 363 -31.85 -23.18 12.64
N LYS A 364 -31.12 -22.40 11.84
CA LYS A 364 -31.06 -22.46 10.38
C LYS A 364 -29.64 -22.18 9.91
N PRO A 365 -29.27 -22.59 8.68
CA PRO A 365 -28.02 -22.17 8.07
C PRO A 365 -27.94 -20.64 8.09
N SER A 366 -26.82 -20.13 8.59
CA SER A 366 -26.54 -18.70 8.69
C SER A 366 -25.38 -18.36 7.79
N THR A 367 -25.29 -17.11 7.35
CA THR A 367 -24.22 -16.66 6.45
C THR A 367 -23.14 -15.94 7.26
N ASP A 368 -21.89 -16.26 6.98
CA ASP A 368 -20.74 -15.61 7.60
C ASP A 368 -20.36 -14.29 6.90
N SER A 369 -19.26 -13.66 7.33
CA SER A 369 -18.81 -12.37 6.77
C SER A 369 -18.37 -12.49 5.29
N ASN A 370 -18.08 -13.71 4.82
CA ASN A 370 -17.54 -14.03 3.51
C ASN A 370 -18.61 -14.63 2.57
N GLY A 371 -19.86 -14.73 3.00
CA GLY A 371 -20.94 -15.28 2.19
C GLY A 371 -21.12 -16.80 2.26
N ARG A 372 -20.35 -17.51 3.10
CA ARG A 372 -20.48 -18.97 3.29
C ARG A 372 -21.58 -19.31 4.28
N TYR A 373 -22.23 -20.44 4.08
CA TYR A 373 -23.27 -20.92 4.99
C TYR A 373 -22.63 -21.75 6.10
N TYR A 374 -23.14 -21.62 7.33
CA TYR A 374 -22.70 -22.43 8.44
C TYR A 374 -23.85 -22.82 9.37
N LEU A 375 -23.62 -23.91 10.10
CA LEU A 375 -24.34 -24.26 11.32
C LEU A 375 -23.34 -24.34 12.47
N ALA A 376 -23.71 -23.84 13.64
CA ALA A 376 -22.86 -23.85 14.82
C ALA A 376 -23.59 -24.33 16.07
N ILE A 377 -22.87 -25.03 16.95
CA ILE A 377 -23.30 -25.43 18.29
C ILE A 377 -22.24 -24.99 19.31
N LYS A 378 -22.67 -24.36 20.40
CA LYS A 378 -21.84 -23.98 21.55
C LYS A 378 -21.97 -25.05 22.63
N LEU A 379 -20.85 -25.61 23.05
CA LEU A 379 -20.80 -26.79 23.92
C LEU A 379 -20.35 -26.45 25.34
N ALA A 380 -19.37 -25.57 25.48
CA ALA A 380 -18.85 -25.21 26.79
C ALA A 380 -18.20 -23.83 26.78
N ILE A 381 -18.03 -23.29 27.97
CA ILE A 381 -17.09 -22.22 28.28
C ILE A 381 -15.86 -22.88 28.90
N THR A 382 -14.67 -22.56 28.39
CA THR A 382 -13.41 -23.23 28.73
C THR A 382 -12.43 -22.34 29.47
N SER A 383 -12.77 -21.07 29.68
CA SER A 383 -12.06 -20.14 30.57
C SER A 383 -12.98 -19.62 31.66
N ASP A 384 -12.41 -18.91 32.63
CA ASP A 384 -13.21 -18.16 33.59
C ASP A 384 -14.05 -17.09 32.86
N ILE A 385 -15.27 -16.85 33.36
CA ILE A 385 -16.12 -15.76 32.90
C ILE A 385 -15.78 -14.54 33.72
N GLU A 386 -15.28 -13.50 33.06
CA GLU A 386 -14.98 -12.25 33.74
C GLU A 386 -16.23 -11.41 33.94
N ILE A 387 -16.21 -10.60 35.00
CA ILE A 387 -17.24 -9.61 35.28
C ILE A 387 -16.61 -8.25 35.09
N ILE A 388 -17.26 -7.37 34.32
CA ILE A 388 -16.74 -6.05 33.97
C ILE A 388 -16.24 -5.27 35.19
N ASP A 389 -16.91 -5.36 36.34
CA ASP A 389 -16.51 -4.67 37.56
C ASP A 389 -15.19 -5.18 38.17
N ASN A 390 -14.83 -6.45 37.96
CA ASN A 390 -13.54 -7.01 38.42
C ASN A 390 -12.36 -6.50 37.59
N VAL A 391 -12.59 -6.27 36.29
CA VAL A 391 -11.56 -5.86 35.32
C VAL A 391 -11.66 -4.38 34.93
N ARG A 392 -12.61 -3.63 35.49
CA ARG A 392 -12.88 -2.22 35.13
C ARG A 392 -11.64 -1.33 35.26
N ASP A 393 -10.85 -1.51 36.31
CA ASP A 393 -9.62 -0.74 36.53
C ASP A 393 -8.52 -1.11 35.53
N GLU A 394 -8.44 -2.38 35.13
CA GLU A 394 -7.53 -2.87 34.08
C GLU A 394 -7.90 -2.27 32.72
N ILE A 395 -9.19 -2.29 32.36
CA ILE A 395 -9.71 -1.67 31.14
C ILE A 395 -9.39 -0.17 31.12
N LYS A 396 -9.67 0.54 32.23
CA LYS A 396 -9.31 1.95 32.35
C LYS A 396 -7.81 2.20 32.20
N ALA A 397 -6.96 1.27 32.59
CA ALA A 397 -5.50 1.36 32.41
C ALA A 397 -5.05 1.13 30.96
N ALA A 398 -5.79 0.31 30.19
CA ALA A 398 -5.52 0.00 28.78
C ALA A 398 -6.09 1.03 27.78
N LEU A 399 -7.26 1.61 28.08
CA LEU A 399 -7.94 2.60 27.22
C LEU A 399 -7.07 3.80 26.79
N PRO A 400 -6.17 4.36 27.62
CA PRO A 400 -5.27 5.43 27.19
C PRO A 400 -4.41 5.06 25.98
N GLU A 401 -3.91 3.82 25.92
CA GLU A 401 -3.11 3.35 24.78
C GLU A 401 -3.97 3.12 23.55
N LYS A 402 -5.13 2.45 23.69
CA LYS A 402 -6.11 2.26 22.60
C LYS A 402 -6.56 3.58 21.98
N ASN A 403 -6.64 4.65 22.79
CA ASN A 403 -7.09 5.98 22.37
C ASN A 403 -5.93 6.97 22.10
N LEU A 404 -4.68 6.49 22.05
CA LEU A 404 -3.53 7.30 21.67
C LEU A 404 -3.44 7.33 20.14
N THR A 405 -3.57 8.53 19.57
CA THR A 405 -3.50 8.73 18.11
C THR A 405 -2.22 9.47 17.73
N ASP A 406 -1.79 9.37 16.47
CA ASP A 406 -0.62 10.11 15.95
C ASP A 406 -0.75 11.62 16.17
N ALA A 407 -1.97 12.16 16.08
CA ALA A 407 -2.25 13.56 16.39
C ALA A 407 -1.92 13.92 17.85
N LYS A 408 -2.31 13.07 18.80
CA LYS A 408 -1.98 13.26 20.22
C LYS A 408 -0.48 13.09 20.49
N ILE A 409 0.16 12.10 19.85
CA ILE A 409 1.62 11.93 19.94
C ILE A 409 2.32 13.20 19.48
N ASN A 410 1.96 13.70 18.30
CA ASN A 410 2.51 14.94 17.75
C ASN A 410 2.26 16.14 18.66
N GLU A 411 1.05 16.30 19.21
CA GLU A 411 0.72 17.37 20.16
C GLU A 411 1.67 17.36 21.37
N LYS A 412 1.86 16.20 22.01
CA LYS A 412 2.70 16.08 23.21
C LYS A 412 4.19 16.26 22.91
N ILE A 413 4.67 15.82 21.75
CA ILE A 413 6.05 16.05 21.32
C ILE A 413 6.30 17.53 20.99
N LEU A 414 5.34 18.23 20.37
CA LEU A 414 5.44 19.67 20.18
C LEU A 414 5.49 20.42 21.51
N GLN A 415 4.64 20.03 22.47
CA GLN A 415 4.66 20.59 23.83
C GLN A 415 6.01 20.35 24.52
N LEU A 416 6.56 19.14 24.42
CA LEU A 416 7.88 18.80 24.98
C LEU A 416 8.98 19.75 24.47
N ARG A 417 9.00 20.03 23.17
CA ARG A 417 9.97 20.94 22.55
C ARG A 417 9.75 22.40 23.00
N ARG A 418 8.48 22.82 23.19
CA ARG A 418 8.15 24.16 23.74
C ARG A 418 8.62 24.30 25.18
N ASP A 419 8.40 23.29 26.01
CA ASP A 419 8.81 23.27 27.42
C ASP A 419 10.35 23.25 27.56
N ALA A 420 11.04 22.61 26.61
CA ALA A 420 12.48 22.70 26.46
C ALA A 420 12.98 24.09 26.00
N GLY A 421 12.08 25.00 25.63
CA GLY A 421 12.41 26.36 25.21
C GLY A 421 13.11 26.41 23.85
N LEU A 422 12.71 25.54 22.90
CA LEU A 422 13.28 25.49 21.56
C LEU A 422 13.28 26.86 20.86
N VAL A 423 14.45 27.23 20.31
CA VAL A 423 14.67 28.41 19.47
C VAL A 423 15.34 27.95 18.18
N ILE A 424 14.81 28.35 17.01
CA ILE A 424 15.39 28.03 15.70
C ILE A 424 15.91 29.31 15.04
N TYR A 425 17.21 29.35 14.78
CA TYR A 425 17.92 30.51 14.23
C TYR A 425 18.00 30.51 12.70
N ASP A 426 17.77 29.37 12.03
CA ASP A 426 17.63 29.32 10.57
C ASP A 426 16.21 29.72 10.14
N LYS A 427 16.07 30.68 9.21
CA LYS A 427 14.75 31.21 8.81
C LYS A 427 13.85 30.16 8.15
N PHE A 428 14.42 29.32 7.30
CA PHE A 428 13.64 28.32 6.55
C PHE A 428 13.11 27.27 7.52
N LEU A 429 13.99 26.72 8.36
CA LEU A 429 13.60 25.71 9.35
C LEU A 429 12.62 26.28 10.38
N GLU A 430 12.86 27.49 10.88
CA GLU A 430 11.98 28.15 11.86
C GLU A 430 10.56 28.33 11.33
N ARG A 431 10.44 28.80 10.08
CA ARG A 431 9.13 29.02 9.46
C ARG A 431 8.39 27.70 9.26
N ASN A 432 9.04 26.69 8.71
CA ASN A 432 8.39 25.40 8.47
C ASN A 432 7.99 24.73 9.79
N TYR A 433 8.84 24.85 10.82
CA TYR A 433 8.47 24.42 12.18
C TYR A 433 7.23 25.18 12.70
N ALA A 434 7.20 26.51 12.58
CA ALA A 434 6.06 27.33 13.01
C ALA A 434 4.78 27.07 12.20
N GLY A 435 4.89 26.56 10.97
CA GLY A 435 3.75 26.08 10.20
C GLY A 435 3.12 24.82 10.78
N GLY A 436 3.91 23.96 11.42
CA GLY A 436 3.45 22.75 12.11
C GLY A 436 3.07 22.97 13.58
N ASP A 437 3.62 24.00 14.24
CA ASP A 437 3.31 24.36 15.62
C ASP A 437 2.86 25.83 15.71
N THR A 438 1.54 26.06 15.72
CA THR A 438 0.96 27.41 15.75
C THR A 438 1.24 28.18 17.05
N GLU A 439 1.64 27.50 18.14
CA GLU A 439 2.02 28.14 19.40
C GLU A 439 3.51 28.51 19.46
N PHE A 440 4.29 28.08 18.45
CA PHE A 440 5.72 28.31 18.40
C PHE A 440 6.05 29.80 18.21
N LYS A 441 6.91 30.33 19.08
CA LYS A 441 7.32 31.73 19.06
C LYS A 441 8.59 31.91 18.24
N THR A 442 8.46 32.53 17.08
CA THR A 442 9.61 32.88 16.23
C THR A 442 10.52 33.93 16.88
N THR A 443 11.80 33.86 16.56
CA THR A 443 12.86 34.72 17.09
C THR A 443 13.45 35.66 16.05
N LYS A 444 13.73 36.89 16.48
CA LYS A 444 14.53 37.86 15.71
C LYS A 444 16.03 37.75 15.98
N LYS A 445 16.44 36.89 16.92
CA LYS A 445 17.86 36.67 17.24
C LYS A 445 18.55 35.93 16.08
N THR A 446 19.86 36.14 15.96
CA THR A 446 20.71 35.56 14.92
C THR A 446 21.92 34.89 15.56
N LYS A 447 22.34 33.75 15.04
CA LYS A 447 23.60 33.06 15.38
C LYS A 447 24.28 32.64 14.08
N THR A 448 25.59 32.78 14.00
CA THR A 448 26.34 32.51 12.76
C THR A 448 26.45 31.02 12.43
N HIS A 449 26.62 30.16 13.45
CA HIS A 449 26.84 28.72 13.25
C HIS A 449 25.82 27.84 13.99
N VAL A 450 24.94 28.41 14.81
CA VAL A 450 23.96 27.64 15.60
C VAL A 450 22.62 27.70 14.88
N VAL A 451 22.09 26.53 14.54
CA VAL A 451 20.79 26.34 13.87
C VAL A 451 19.64 26.33 14.88
N ALA A 452 19.81 25.67 16.03
CA ALA A 452 18.81 25.62 17.07
C ALA A 452 19.41 25.56 18.48
N GLU A 453 18.61 25.94 19.47
CA GLU A 453 18.97 25.92 20.89
C GLU A 453 17.76 25.44 21.70
N TYR A 454 17.96 24.56 22.68
CA TYR A 454 16.93 24.07 23.60
C TYR A 454 17.56 23.57 24.90
N LYS A 455 16.74 23.23 25.89
CA LYS A 455 17.19 22.74 27.20
C LYS A 455 16.92 21.26 27.40
N VAL A 456 17.90 20.55 27.97
CA VAL A 456 17.73 19.22 28.53
C VAL A 456 18.02 19.33 30.02
N GLY A 457 16.97 19.23 30.85
CA GLY A 457 17.08 19.57 32.27
C GLY A 457 17.54 21.03 32.46
N ASN A 458 18.72 21.21 33.05
CA ASN A 458 19.32 22.54 33.28
C ASN A 458 20.39 22.93 32.25
N GLU A 459 20.72 22.05 31.31
CA GLU A 459 21.76 22.28 30.30
C GLU A 459 21.15 22.87 29.02
N VAL A 460 21.84 23.84 28.41
CA VAL A 460 21.48 24.40 27.10
C VAL A 460 22.26 23.65 26.04
N ILE A 461 21.54 23.00 25.12
CA ILE A 461 22.09 22.31 23.96
C ILE A 461 21.99 23.24 22.75
N GLU A 462 23.11 23.45 22.07
CA GLU A 462 23.17 24.16 20.78
C GLU A 462 23.41 23.14 19.66
N VAL A 463 22.56 23.15 18.64
CA VAL A 463 22.76 22.38 17.40
C VAL A 463 23.40 23.29 16.37
N THR A 464 24.60 22.94 15.93
CA THR A 464 25.34 23.71 14.94
C THR A 464 24.97 23.34 13.50
N ALA A 465 25.25 24.24 12.55
CA ALA A 465 25.08 23.98 11.13
C ALA A 465 25.97 22.83 10.65
N ASP A 466 27.18 22.69 11.19
CA ASP A 466 28.09 21.60 10.86
C ASP A 466 27.54 20.24 11.34
N GLN A 467 27.02 20.17 12.58
CA GLN A 467 26.38 18.95 13.10
C GLN A 467 25.15 18.55 12.27
N LEU A 468 24.29 19.52 11.91
CA LEU A 468 23.14 19.24 11.06
C LEU A 468 23.58 18.79 9.67
N PHE A 469 24.62 19.42 9.10
CA PHE A 469 25.16 19.03 7.80
C PHE A 469 25.74 17.62 7.81
N GLU A 470 26.48 17.24 8.85
CA GLU A 470 27.06 15.89 8.98
C GLU A 470 25.96 14.81 8.96
N ILE A 471 24.90 14.99 9.76
CA ILE A 471 23.74 14.09 9.80
C ILE A 471 23.09 14.02 8.41
N LEU A 472 22.77 15.18 7.83
CA LEU A 472 22.12 15.24 6.52
C LEU A 472 22.97 14.58 5.43
N ALA A 473 24.28 14.83 5.43
CA ALA A 473 25.20 14.34 4.42
C ALA A 473 25.33 12.81 4.47
N LEU A 474 25.49 12.22 5.66
CA LEU A 474 25.58 10.76 5.81
C LEU A 474 24.26 10.08 5.44
N THR A 475 23.13 10.66 5.83
CA THR A 475 21.80 10.06 5.61
C THR A 475 21.32 10.22 4.16
N TYR A 476 21.44 11.41 3.56
CA TYR A 476 20.74 11.72 2.30
C TYR A 476 21.64 12.06 1.11
N ALA A 477 22.89 12.49 1.33
CA ALA A 477 23.76 12.84 0.20
C ALA A 477 23.97 11.67 -0.78
N PRO A 478 24.13 10.40 -0.36
CA PRO A 478 24.29 9.28 -1.30
C PRO A 478 23.19 9.20 -2.37
N LYS A 479 21.95 9.56 -2.03
CA LYS A 479 20.82 9.58 -2.96
C LYS A 479 20.71 10.89 -3.73
N GLU A 480 20.89 12.04 -3.06
CA GLU A 480 20.64 13.34 -3.70
C GLU A 480 21.81 13.85 -4.55
N ILE A 481 23.04 13.45 -4.23
CA ILE A 481 24.22 13.96 -4.94
C ILE A 481 24.23 13.52 -6.40
N ALA A 482 23.67 12.35 -6.70
CA ALA A 482 23.44 11.86 -8.06
C ALA A 482 22.71 12.90 -8.92
N LYS A 483 21.60 13.46 -8.42
CA LYS A 483 20.81 14.47 -9.15
C LYS A 483 21.62 15.75 -9.41
N ILE A 484 22.33 16.24 -8.38
CA ILE A 484 23.16 17.45 -8.49
C ILE A 484 24.27 17.23 -9.52
N MET A 485 24.92 16.06 -9.49
CA MET A 485 25.96 15.70 -10.43
C MET A 485 25.42 15.51 -11.86
N ASN A 486 24.27 14.85 -12.02
CA ASN A 486 23.59 14.66 -13.30
C ASN A 486 23.28 16.01 -13.96
N GLN A 487 22.75 16.94 -13.17
CA GLN A 487 22.49 18.29 -13.64
C GLN A 487 23.74 18.98 -14.16
N GLU A 488 24.83 18.95 -13.40
CA GLU A 488 26.07 19.63 -13.77
C GLU A 488 26.76 19.01 -14.97
N ILE A 489 26.70 17.68 -15.11
CA ILE A 489 27.22 16.98 -16.28
C ILE A 489 26.45 17.39 -17.54
N LEU A 490 25.12 17.29 -17.50
CA LEU A 490 24.29 17.49 -18.69
C LEU A 490 24.29 18.94 -19.18
N VAL A 491 24.25 19.92 -18.26
CA VAL A 491 24.29 21.34 -18.65
C VAL A 491 25.69 21.80 -19.10
N ARG A 492 26.73 21.01 -18.91
CA ARG A 492 28.09 21.29 -19.41
C ARG A 492 28.47 20.47 -20.62
N ASP A 493 27.69 19.45 -20.96
CA ASP A 493 27.98 18.62 -22.11
C ASP A 493 27.65 19.38 -23.40
N GLU A 494 28.68 19.77 -24.14
CA GLU A 494 28.54 20.50 -25.40
C GLU A 494 27.77 19.71 -26.46
N THR A 495 27.62 18.38 -26.31
CA THR A 495 26.82 17.54 -27.22
C THR A 495 25.34 17.87 -27.09
N TYR A 496 24.85 18.02 -25.86
CA TYR A 496 23.42 18.19 -25.55
C TYR A 496 23.05 19.65 -25.26
N ASN A 497 23.94 20.42 -24.63
CA ASN A 497 23.73 21.84 -24.38
C ASN A 497 24.18 22.69 -25.58
N LYS A 498 23.19 23.10 -26.37
CA LYS A 498 23.37 24.03 -27.50
C LYS A 498 22.81 25.43 -27.25
N VAL A 499 22.33 25.72 -26.03
CA VAL A 499 21.59 26.97 -25.74
C VAL A 499 22.42 27.97 -24.95
N TYR A 500 23.10 27.54 -23.88
CA TYR A 500 23.79 28.44 -22.96
C TYR A 500 25.02 27.80 -22.32
N ASP A 501 26.20 28.30 -22.66
CA ASP A 501 27.45 27.88 -22.03
C ASP A 501 27.53 28.42 -20.60
N VAL A 502 27.37 27.50 -19.64
CA VAL A 502 27.36 27.81 -18.20
C VAL A 502 28.75 28.17 -17.64
N GLU A 503 29.84 27.76 -18.32
CA GLU A 503 31.20 28.00 -17.87
C GLU A 503 31.69 29.39 -18.27
N ASN A 504 31.49 29.76 -19.54
CA ASN A 504 31.91 31.06 -20.06
C ASN A 504 30.79 32.12 -20.00
N GLY A 505 29.55 31.71 -19.71
CA GLY A 505 28.38 32.57 -19.64
C GLY A 505 27.88 33.08 -21.01
N THR A 506 28.20 32.36 -22.08
CA THR A 506 27.91 32.72 -23.47
C THR A 506 26.57 32.14 -23.93
N ILE A 507 25.76 32.94 -24.62
CA ILE A 507 24.50 32.48 -25.22
C ILE A 507 24.82 31.84 -26.58
N LEU A 508 24.47 30.58 -26.74
CA LEU A 508 24.71 29.78 -27.95
C LEU A 508 23.50 29.81 -28.89
N ASP A 509 22.28 29.70 -28.34
CA ASP A 509 21.01 29.91 -29.05
C ASP A 509 20.23 31.04 -28.40
N LYS A 510 20.09 32.16 -29.13
CA LYS A 510 19.40 33.34 -28.62
C LYS A 510 17.89 33.14 -28.51
N LYS A 511 17.25 32.44 -29.45
CA LYS A 511 15.79 32.29 -29.47
C LYS A 511 15.34 31.45 -28.27
N GLU A 512 16.00 30.32 -28.09
CA GLU A 512 15.66 29.39 -27.00
C GLU A 512 16.01 29.97 -25.63
N TYR A 513 17.14 30.68 -25.52
CA TYR A 513 17.51 31.37 -24.28
C TYR A 513 16.52 32.46 -23.84
N GLU A 514 15.88 33.16 -24.79
CA GLU A 514 14.82 34.12 -24.44
C GLU A 514 13.55 33.42 -23.91
N LYS A 515 13.17 32.24 -24.44
CA LYS A 515 12.08 31.43 -23.88
C LYS A 515 12.38 31.03 -22.42
N PHE A 516 13.63 30.65 -22.13
CA PHE A 516 14.04 30.31 -20.76
C PHE A 516 13.92 31.50 -19.79
N LYS A 517 14.21 32.72 -20.26
CA LYS A 517 13.99 33.94 -19.45
C LYS A 517 12.52 34.21 -19.18
N GLU A 518 11.65 33.97 -20.16
CA GLU A 518 10.20 34.14 -19.96
C GLU A 518 9.68 33.17 -18.88
N LEU A 519 10.18 31.93 -18.85
CA LEU A 519 9.87 30.98 -17.78
C LEU A 519 10.33 31.50 -16.39
N VAL A 520 11.55 32.03 -16.28
CA VAL A 520 12.06 32.64 -15.04
C VAL A 520 11.18 33.82 -14.59
N LEU A 521 10.72 34.65 -15.53
CA LEU A 521 9.79 35.75 -15.24
C LEU A 521 8.42 35.22 -14.76
N GLY A 522 7.90 34.16 -15.39
CA GLY A 522 6.70 33.46 -14.94
C GLY A 522 6.79 32.97 -13.50
N TYR A 523 7.89 32.29 -13.15
CA TYR A 523 8.17 31.83 -11.78
C TYR A 523 8.26 32.98 -10.77
N ARG A 524 8.91 34.09 -11.14
CA ARG A 524 8.98 35.29 -10.31
C ARG A 524 7.60 35.89 -10.04
N ASN A 525 6.74 35.91 -11.06
CA ASN A 525 5.36 36.40 -10.93
C ASN A 525 4.52 35.48 -10.03
N ALA A 526 4.62 34.15 -10.21
CA ALA A 526 3.95 33.17 -9.35
C ALA A 526 4.38 33.32 -7.88
N PHE A 527 5.68 33.53 -7.62
CA PHE A 527 6.17 33.83 -6.27
C PHE A 527 5.58 35.12 -5.71
N ALA A 528 5.55 36.21 -6.48
CA ALA A 528 4.98 37.48 -6.05
C ALA A 528 3.47 37.38 -5.75
N GLN A 529 2.75 36.47 -6.44
CA GLN A 529 1.33 36.18 -6.22
C GLN A 529 1.09 35.23 -5.03
N GLY A 530 2.14 34.68 -4.41
CA GLY A 530 2.06 33.84 -3.23
C GLY A 530 1.78 32.37 -3.50
N TYR A 531 2.02 31.88 -4.72
CA TYR A 531 1.75 30.48 -5.08
C TYR A 531 2.61 29.49 -4.28
N PHE A 532 3.79 29.90 -3.83
CA PHE A 532 4.69 29.09 -3.01
C PHE A 532 4.51 29.32 -1.49
N ALA A 533 3.48 30.06 -1.05
CA ALA A 533 3.28 30.36 0.37
C ALA A 533 3.03 29.10 1.21
N GLN A 534 2.31 28.12 0.67
CA GLN A 534 2.08 26.82 1.33
C GLN A 534 3.35 25.99 1.46
N MET A 535 4.33 26.17 0.56
CA MET A 535 5.65 25.53 0.63
C MET A 535 6.61 26.26 1.59
N GLY A 536 6.10 27.18 2.41
CA GLY A 536 6.92 27.98 3.30
C GLY A 536 7.64 29.13 2.61
N PHE A 537 7.26 29.54 1.39
CA PHE A 537 7.88 30.64 0.66
C PHE A 537 6.88 31.75 0.27
N PRO A 538 6.23 32.44 1.23
CA PRO A 538 5.38 33.58 0.94
C PRO A 538 6.19 34.74 0.31
N PRO A 539 5.52 35.71 -0.36
CA PRO A 539 6.21 36.87 -0.95
C PRO A 539 7.09 37.63 0.06
N SER A 540 6.69 37.62 1.34
CA SER A 540 7.44 38.22 2.45
C SER A 540 8.78 37.52 2.76
N TYR A 541 9.03 36.32 2.24
CA TYR A 541 10.35 35.68 2.33
C TYR A 541 11.42 36.42 1.54
N GLY A 542 11.01 37.14 0.49
CA GLY A 542 11.91 37.81 -0.43
C GLY A 542 12.38 36.88 -1.55
N TRP A 543 12.30 37.39 -2.78
CA TRP A 543 12.67 36.66 -3.99
C TRP A 543 14.11 36.15 -3.96
N LYS A 544 15.06 36.94 -3.44
CA LYS A 544 16.46 36.52 -3.31
C LYS A 544 16.62 35.29 -2.43
N ASN A 545 15.95 35.27 -1.26
CA ASN A 545 16.01 34.14 -0.34
C ASN A 545 15.32 32.92 -0.95
N PHE A 546 14.19 33.11 -1.65
CA PHE A 546 13.53 32.03 -2.37
C PHE A 546 14.43 31.41 -3.45
N MET A 547 15.09 32.20 -4.29
CA MET A 547 16.03 31.67 -5.30
C MET A 547 17.16 30.86 -4.66
N ARG A 548 17.78 31.42 -3.62
CA ARG A 548 18.90 30.80 -2.92
C ARG A 548 18.51 29.49 -2.26
N ASP A 549 17.37 29.45 -1.58
CA ASP A 549 16.99 28.30 -0.77
C ASP A 549 16.19 27.26 -1.56
N ASN A 550 15.35 27.66 -2.53
CA ASN A 550 14.58 26.72 -3.34
C ASN A 550 15.37 26.15 -4.52
N PHE A 551 16.27 26.94 -5.12
CA PHE A 551 17.01 26.55 -6.33
C PHE A 551 18.53 26.53 -6.14
N GLY A 552 19.05 26.93 -4.98
CA GLY A 552 20.48 26.93 -4.72
C GLY A 552 21.27 28.05 -5.39
N VAL A 553 20.60 29.05 -6.00
CA VAL A 553 21.24 30.08 -6.83
C VAL A 553 21.18 31.49 -6.24
N GLU A 554 22.24 32.28 -6.46
CA GLU A 554 22.36 33.65 -5.90
C GLU A 554 21.88 34.76 -6.86
N SER A 555 21.70 34.44 -8.15
CA SER A 555 21.29 35.40 -9.17
C SER A 555 20.09 34.92 -9.99
N GLN A 556 19.31 35.87 -10.49
CA GLN A 556 18.18 35.56 -11.38
C GLN A 556 18.64 34.98 -12.73
N LYS A 557 19.89 35.27 -13.15
CA LYS A 557 20.45 34.70 -14.38
C LYS A 557 20.66 33.18 -14.22
N ASP A 558 21.10 32.77 -13.05
CA ASP A 558 21.47 31.38 -12.78
C ASP A 558 20.23 30.47 -12.63
N LEU A 559 19.05 31.03 -12.37
CA LEU A 559 17.79 30.29 -12.36
C LEU A 559 17.47 29.60 -13.69
N ILE A 560 18.03 30.08 -14.80
CA ILE A 560 17.85 29.45 -16.11
C ILE A 560 18.34 27.99 -16.07
N VAL A 561 19.39 27.71 -15.30
CA VAL A 561 19.99 26.38 -15.22
C VAL A 561 19.01 25.35 -14.65
N PRO A 562 18.50 25.47 -13.40
CA PRO A 562 17.58 24.49 -12.83
C PRO A 562 16.15 24.56 -13.37
N LEU A 563 15.67 25.71 -13.88
CA LEU A 563 14.28 25.83 -14.34
C LEU A 563 14.06 25.39 -15.79
N ALA A 564 15.07 25.52 -16.64
CA ALA A 564 14.89 25.34 -18.09
C ALA A 564 16.03 24.54 -18.72
N LEU A 565 17.26 25.01 -18.57
CA LEU A 565 18.40 24.43 -19.29
C LEU A 565 18.61 22.96 -18.95
N PHE A 566 18.55 22.61 -17.66
CA PHE A 566 18.72 21.22 -17.23
C PHE A 566 17.69 20.29 -17.89
N ASN A 567 16.40 20.62 -17.80
CA ASN A 567 15.34 19.82 -18.41
C ASN A 567 15.52 19.74 -19.92
N HIS A 568 15.81 20.86 -20.59
CA HIS A 568 16.09 20.89 -22.02
C HIS A 568 17.26 19.98 -22.40
N THR A 569 18.38 20.05 -21.67
CA THR A 569 19.55 19.20 -21.93
C THR A 569 19.29 17.74 -21.58
N LEU A 570 18.46 17.48 -20.58
CA LEU A 570 18.05 16.14 -20.18
C LEU A 570 17.16 15.51 -21.25
N ASP A 571 16.25 16.27 -21.84
CA ASP A 571 15.43 15.80 -22.95
C ASP A 571 16.30 15.50 -24.17
N LYS A 572 17.29 16.37 -24.49
CA LYS A 572 18.29 16.09 -25.54
C LYS A 572 19.18 14.89 -25.26
N TYR A 573 19.53 14.65 -24.00
CA TYR A 573 20.23 13.44 -23.60
C TYR A 573 19.33 12.21 -23.80
N ARG A 574 18.06 12.27 -23.39
CA ARG A 574 17.09 11.16 -23.54
C ARG A 574 16.86 10.83 -25.00
N GLU A 575 16.59 11.82 -25.84
CA GLU A 575 16.46 11.66 -27.30
C GLU A 575 17.68 10.96 -27.92
N ALA A 576 18.87 11.12 -27.34
CA ALA A 576 20.11 10.49 -27.82
C ALA A 576 20.50 9.20 -27.09
N SER A 577 19.80 8.84 -26.01
CA SER A 577 20.11 7.70 -25.14
C SER A 577 19.61 6.36 -25.68
N TYR A 578 18.72 6.42 -26.66
CA TYR A 578 18.22 5.28 -27.41
C TYR A 578 18.25 5.60 -28.91
N THR A 579 18.38 4.56 -29.71
CA THR A 579 18.35 4.60 -31.17
C THR A 579 16.95 4.31 -31.67
N VAL A 580 16.65 4.64 -32.93
CA VAL A 580 15.39 4.22 -33.56
C VAL A 580 15.29 2.70 -33.59
N GLU A 581 16.41 1.99 -33.67
CA GLU A 581 16.48 0.54 -33.53
C GLU A 581 16.02 0.05 -32.16
N ASP A 582 16.40 0.72 -31.07
CA ASP A 582 15.93 0.37 -29.71
C ASP A 582 14.41 0.60 -29.59
N VAL A 583 13.89 1.67 -30.19
CA VAL A 583 12.44 1.93 -30.26
C VAL A 583 11.73 0.83 -31.04
N ILE A 584 12.27 0.45 -32.21
CA ILE A 584 11.73 -0.65 -33.02
C ILE A 584 11.79 -1.97 -32.26
N GLU A 585 12.86 -2.25 -31.49
CA GLU A 585 12.96 -3.45 -30.65
C GLU A 585 11.87 -3.46 -29.58
N GLN A 586 11.64 -2.35 -28.86
CA GLN A 586 10.57 -2.26 -27.87
C GLN A 586 9.18 -2.34 -28.49
N MET A 587 8.97 -1.73 -29.67
CA MET A 587 7.71 -1.86 -30.42
C MET A 587 7.46 -3.30 -30.83
N LYS A 588 8.48 -4.02 -31.33
CA LYS A 588 8.39 -5.44 -31.68
C LYS A 588 8.12 -6.31 -30.46
N LYS A 589 8.79 -6.04 -29.34
CA LYS A 589 8.54 -6.73 -28.07
C LYS A 589 7.09 -6.55 -27.59
N ALA A 590 6.61 -5.30 -27.57
CA ALA A 590 5.23 -4.99 -27.19
C ALA A 590 4.20 -5.66 -28.10
N VAL A 591 4.55 -5.88 -29.37
CA VAL A 591 3.79 -6.68 -30.32
C VAL A 591 3.84 -8.17 -30.00
N ASP A 592 5.03 -8.74 -29.77
CA ASP A 592 5.24 -10.18 -29.53
C ASP A 592 4.65 -10.65 -28.20
N GLU A 593 4.55 -9.75 -27.24
CA GLU A 593 3.94 -9.97 -25.92
C GLU A 593 2.45 -9.69 -25.89
N PHE A 594 1.94 -9.00 -26.90
CA PHE A 594 0.54 -8.62 -26.94
C PHE A 594 -0.36 -9.85 -26.90
N PHE A 595 -1.32 -9.80 -25.98
CA PHE A 595 -2.54 -10.57 -26.06
C PHE A 595 -3.66 -9.75 -25.44
N GLU A 596 -4.88 -9.97 -25.92
CA GLU A 596 -6.08 -9.42 -25.32
C GLU A 596 -7.17 -10.48 -25.41
N ALA A 597 -7.65 -10.91 -24.24
CA ALA A 597 -8.64 -11.97 -24.17
C ALA A 597 -9.64 -11.76 -23.03
N LYS A 598 -10.88 -12.18 -23.27
CA LYS A 598 -11.91 -12.30 -22.24
C LYS A 598 -11.91 -13.70 -21.68
N ILE A 599 -11.61 -13.84 -20.40
CA ILE A 599 -11.33 -15.14 -19.78
C ILE A 599 -12.50 -15.58 -18.92
N MET A 600 -12.93 -16.80 -19.16
CA MET A 600 -13.76 -17.57 -18.25
C MET A 600 -12.83 -18.50 -17.47
N ASN A 601 -12.90 -18.44 -16.15
CA ASN A 601 -12.01 -19.21 -15.29
C ASN A 601 -12.83 -20.06 -14.31
N ILE A 602 -12.53 -21.36 -14.23
CA ILE A 602 -12.93 -22.21 -13.13
C ILE A 602 -11.73 -22.36 -12.20
N VAL A 603 -11.85 -21.84 -10.99
CA VAL A 603 -10.86 -22.02 -9.92
C VAL A 603 -11.24 -23.26 -9.14
N ILE A 604 -10.28 -24.15 -8.94
CA ILE A 604 -10.40 -25.33 -8.09
C ILE A 604 -9.47 -25.13 -6.90
N SER A 605 -10.03 -25.08 -5.70
CA SER A 605 -9.34 -24.75 -4.46
C SER A 605 -9.61 -25.75 -3.34
N VAL A 606 -8.84 -25.64 -2.26
CA VAL A 606 -9.11 -26.27 -0.96
C VAL A 606 -9.07 -25.19 0.11
N ASP A 607 -9.78 -25.39 1.21
CA ASP A 607 -9.86 -24.44 2.32
C ASP A 607 -9.99 -25.24 3.63
N TYR A 608 -8.84 -25.63 4.18
CA TYR A 608 -8.75 -26.49 5.36
C TYR A 608 -8.99 -25.74 6.66
N ASP A 609 -8.60 -24.46 6.75
CA ASP A 609 -8.79 -23.63 7.95
C ASP A 609 -10.17 -22.94 7.98
N ASN A 610 -10.95 -23.08 6.90
CA ASN A 610 -12.28 -22.51 6.69
C ASN A 610 -12.31 -20.98 6.83
N ASN A 611 -11.22 -20.32 6.45
CA ASN A 611 -11.13 -18.85 6.45
C ASN A 611 -11.76 -18.21 5.18
N SER A 612 -12.32 -19.03 4.29
CA SER A 612 -12.92 -18.65 3.01
C SER A 612 -11.94 -18.15 1.95
N GLN A 613 -10.64 -18.20 2.22
CA GLN A 613 -9.59 -18.02 1.24
C GLN A 613 -9.08 -19.39 0.80
N PRO A 614 -8.73 -19.56 -0.49
CA PRO A 614 -8.01 -20.73 -0.94
C PRO A 614 -6.72 -20.90 -0.14
N ASP A 615 -6.50 -22.11 0.38
CA ASP A 615 -5.20 -22.47 0.92
C ASP A 615 -4.13 -22.36 -0.15
N LYS A 616 -2.98 -21.81 0.27
CA LYS A 616 -1.83 -21.66 -0.62
C LYS A 616 -1.40 -23.01 -1.17
N ASN A 617 -1.11 -23.01 -2.46
CA ASN A 617 -0.56 -24.14 -3.17
C ASN A 617 0.87 -23.83 -3.59
N ILE A 618 1.74 -24.83 -3.59
CA ILE A 618 3.10 -24.70 -4.11
C ILE A 618 3.18 -25.48 -5.42
N VAL A 619 3.39 -24.74 -6.51
CA VAL A 619 3.44 -25.27 -7.87
C VAL A 619 4.47 -26.41 -7.97
N GLY A 620 4.03 -27.56 -8.47
CA GLY A 620 4.86 -28.73 -8.73
C GLY A 620 5.41 -29.44 -7.48
N LYS A 621 4.97 -29.09 -6.27
CA LYS A 621 5.46 -29.69 -5.01
C LYS A 621 4.32 -30.13 -4.09
N ILE A 622 4.63 -31.07 -3.20
CA ILE A 622 3.79 -31.42 -2.05
C ILE A 622 4.57 -31.05 -0.79
N ASP A 623 4.05 -30.08 -0.05
CA ASP A 623 4.59 -29.68 1.24
C ASP A 623 3.42 -29.40 2.18
N LEU A 624 3.00 -30.40 2.97
CA LEU A 624 1.83 -30.28 3.86
C LEU A 624 2.08 -29.36 5.06
N GLU A 625 3.30 -28.87 5.27
CA GLU A 625 3.60 -27.83 6.26
C GLU A 625 3.35 -26.43 5.68
N GLN A 626 3.50 -26.25 4.36
CA GLN A 626 3.40 -24.94 3.68
C GLN A 626 2.22 -24.81 2.70
N SER A 627 1.62 -25.92 2.26
CA SER A 627 0.57 -26.01 1.25
C SER A 627 -0.36 -27.17 1.62
N ASN A 628 -1.58 -26.87 2.06
CA ASN A 628 -2.55 -27.87 2.56
C ASN A 628 -3.03 -28.88 1.48
N TRP A 629 -2.59 -28.74 0.23
CA TRP A 629 -2.87 -29.67 -0.86
C TRP A 629 -2.20 -31.04 -0.71
N THR A 630 -3.00 -32.10 -0.85
CA THR A 630 -2.52 -33.49 -0.93
C THR A 630 -2.34 -33.95 -2.37
N GLN A 631 -1.48 -34.95 -2.61
CA GLN A 631 -1.33 -35.53 -3.95
C GLN A 631 -2.65 -36.12 -4.48
N ALA A 632 -3.43 -36.78 -3.61
CA ALA A 632 -4.72 -37.35 -4.00
C ALA A 632 -5.70 -36.28 -4.49
N GLN A 633 -5.69 -35.07 -3.91
CA GLN A 633 -6.50 -33.95 -4.40
C GLN A 633 -6.01 -33.46 -5.76
N LYS A 634 -4.69 -33.31 -5.95
CA LYS A 634 -4.10 -32.90 -7.24
C LYS A 634 -4.42 -33.91 -8.34
N ASP A 635 -4.35 -35.21 -8.04
CA ASP A 635 -4.65 -36.30 -8.99
C ASP A 635 -6.14 -36.33 -9.41
N LEU A 636 -7.05 -35.77 -8.60
CA LEU A 636 -8.48 -35.70 -8.90
C LEU A 636 -8.87 -34.51 -9.78
N VAL A 637 -8.03 -33.47 -9.89
CA VAL A 637 -8.35 -32.25 -10.64
C VAL A 637 -8.70 -32.52 -12.10
N PRO A 638 -7.95 -33.34 -12.88
CA PRO A 638 -8.30 -33.63 -14.28
C PRO A 638 -9.69 -34.27 -14.41
N ALA A 639 -10.01 -35.26 -13.57
CA ALA A 639 -11.31 -35.93 -13.58
C ALA A 639 -12.45 -34.97 -13.18
N LEU A 640 -12.20 -34.03 -12.27
CA LEU A 640 -13.15 -32.98 -11.91
C LEU A 640 -13.44 -32.07 -13.11
N VAL A 641 -12.41 -31.63 -13.82
CA VAL A 641 -12.56 -30.81 -15.03
C VAL A 641 -13.37 -31.55 -16.10
N ASP A 642 -13.06 -32.82 -16.35
CA ASP A 642 -13.82 -33.66 -17.29
C ASP A 642 -15.30 -33.73 -16.92
N THR A 643 -15.59 -33.92 -15.62
CA THR A 643 -16.96 -33.96 -15.10
C THR A 643 -17.67 -32.61 -15.26
N ILE A 644 -16.99 -31.50 -14.98
CA ILE A 644 -17.52 -30.14 -15.21
C ILE A 644 -17.87 -29.93 -16.67
N LEU A 645 -17.00 -30.35 -17.59
CA LEU A 645 -17.23 -30.23 -19.02
C LEU A 645 -18.38 -31.12 -19.51
N GLU A 646 -18.49 -32.34 -19.00
CA GLU A 646 -19.62 -33.24 -19.30
C GLU A 646 -20.94 -32.62 -18.84
N GLU A 647 -21.01 -32.14 -17.61
CA GLU A 647 -22.21 -31.51 -17.06
C GLU A 647 -22.56 -30.20 -17.76
N LYS A 648 -21.55 -29.40 -18.13
CA LYS A 648 -21.73 -28.20 -18.96
C LYS A 648 -22.41 -28.55 -20.29
N SER A 649 -22.00 -29.65 -20.92
CA SER A 649 -22.57 -30.08 -22.22
C SER A 649 -24.07 -30.43 -22.14
N LYS A 650 -24.56 -30.80 -20.95
CA LYS A 650 -25.97 -31.15 -20.71
C LYS A 650 -26.87 -29.91 -20.55
N VAL A 651 -26.30 -28.78 -20.10
CA VAL A 651 -27.07 -27.57 -19.76
C VAL A 651 -26.83 -26.40 -20.73
N ILE A 652 -25.76 -26.45 -21.54
CA ILE A 652 -25.44 -25.39 -22.48
C ILE A 652 -26.55 -25.22 -23.54
N THR A 653 -26.97 -23.98 -23.75
CA THR A 653 -27.97 -23.61 -24.76
C THR A 653 -27.35 -22.60 -25.73
N GLY A 654 -27.21 -22.98 -27.00
CA GLY A 654 -26.48 -22.17 -27.97
C GLY A 654 -25.01 -22.02 -27.55
N ASN A 655 -24.51 -20.78 -27.53
CA ASN A 655 -23.10 -20.47 -27.21
C ASN A 655 -22.94 -19.77 -25.85
N ASP A 656 -23.93 -19.88 -24.95
CA ASP A 656 -23.86 -19.26 -23.62
C ASP A 656 -23.06 -20.13 -22.61
N HIS A 657 -21.74 -20.12 -22.79
CA HIS A 657 -20.83 -20.89 -21.94
C HIS A 657 -20.74 -20.35 -20.51
N VAL A 658 -20.90 -19.02 -20.33
CA VAL A 658 -20.81 -18.37 -19.02
C VAL A 658 -21.97 -18.84 -18.13
N SER A 659 -23.20 -18.75 -18.62
CA SER A 659 -24.36 -19.22 -17.84
C SER A 659 -24.31 -20.72 -17.59
N ALA A 660 -23.84 -21.51 -18.58
CA ALA A 660 -23.70 -22.95 -18.42
C ALA A 660 -22.67 -23.31 -17.33
N LEU A 661 -21.51 -22.65 -17.29
CA LEU A 661 -20.50 -22.88 -16.25
C LEU A 661 -20.97 -22.44 -14.88
N LYS A 662 -21.60 -21.25 -14.77
CA LYS A 662 -22.22 -20.80 -13.53
C LYS A 662 -23.27 -21.79 -13.02
N ALA A 663 -24.09 -22.34 -13.90
CA ALA A 663 -25.08 -23.36 -13.55
C ALA A 663 -24.43 -24.68 -13.08
N VAL A 664 -23.30 -25.10 -13.69
CA VAL A 664 -22.55 -26.29 -13.22
C VAL A 664 -21.90 -26.03 -11.87
N VAL A 665 -21.29 -24.86 -11.66
CA VAL A 665 -20.72 -24.47 -10.35
C VAL A 665 -21.81 -24.40 -9.29
N GLU A 666 -22.97 -23.80 -9.60
CA GLU A 666 -24.13 -23.78 -8.71
C GLU A 666 -24.64 -25.19 -8.42
N LYS A 667 -24.73 -26.07 -9.43
CA LYS A 667 -25.10 -27.48 -9.26
C LYS A 667 -24.12 -28.21 -8.35
N TYR A 668 -22.81 -28.06 -8.59
CA TYR A 668 -21.78 -28.62 -7.72
C TYR A 668 -21.94 -28.12 -6.29
N ASN A 669 -22.08 -26.81 -6.08
CA ASN A 669 -22.21 -26.24 -4.74
C ASN A 669 -23.50 -26.72 -4.04
N ASN A 670 -24.58 -26.98 -4.78
CA ASN A 670 -25.87 -27.40 -4.25
C ASN A 670 -26.05 -28.92 -4.07
N VAL A 671 -25.33 -29.76 -4.82
CA VAL A 671 -25.54 -31.22 -4.78
C VAL A 671 -25.20 -31.77 -3.40
N SER A 672 -26.07 -32.60 -2.85
CA SER A 672 -25.93 -33.15 -1.49
C SER A 672 -26.06 -34.66 -1.51
N VAL A 673 -25.72 -35.34 -0.41
CA VAL A 673 -25.72 -36.82 -0.34
C VAL A 673 -27.05 -37.49 -0.71
N ASN A 674 -28.17 -36.78 -0.62
CA ASN A 674 -29.50 -37.29 -0.96
C ASN A 674 -29.95 -36.92 -2.39
N ASP A 675 -29.14 -36.15 -3.11
CA ASP A 675 -29.43 -35.73 -4.48
C ASP A 675 -29.13 -36.88 -5.47
N PRO A 676 -30.02 -37.18 -6.44
CA PRO A 676 -29.76 -38.18 -7.47
C PRO A 676 -28.45 -37.97 -8.25
N ASP A 677 -27.98 -36.73 -8.36
CA ASP A 677 -26.75 -36.37 -9.07
C ASP A 677 -25.51 -36.38 -8.13
N TYR A 678 -25.64 -36.77 -6.86
CA TYR A 678 -24.53 -36.79 -5.91
C TYR A 678 -23.41 -37.71 -6.35
N ASP A 679 -23.74 -38.89 -6.88
CA ASP A 679 -22.75 -39.88 -7.30
C ASP A 679 -21.82 -39.34 -8.40
N THR A 680 -22.26 -38.36 -9.20
CA THR A 680 -21.42 -37.67 -10.19
C THR A 680 -20.31 -36.83 -9.55
N TRP A 681 -20.58 -36.22 -8.39
CA TRP A 681 -19.68 -35.25 -7.77
C TRP A 681 -19.01 -35.76 -6.49
N LYS A 682 -19.45 -36.94 -6.02
CA LYS A 682 -19.14 -37.51 -4.72
C LYS A 682 -17.64 -37.55 -4.44
N GLU A 683 -16.82 -38.08 -5.35
CA GLU A 683 -15.39 -38.25 -5.09
C GLU A 683 -14.65 -36.93 -4.89
N PHE A 684 -15.05 -35.89 -5.62
CA PHE A 684 -14.45 -34.55 -5.53
C PHE A 684 -14.88 -33.84 -4.25
N LYS A 685 -16.17 -33.93 -3.92
CA LYS A 685 -16.70 -33.39 -2.66
C LYS A 685 -16.11 -34.08 -1.44
N GLU A 686 -15.99 -35.40 -1.48
CA GLU A 686 -15.33 -36.19 -0.44
C GLU A 686 -13.81 -35.98 -0.41
N ALA A 687 -13.22 -35.29 -1.38
CA ALA A 687 -11.83 -34.84 -1.36
C ALA A 687 -11.68 -33.39 -0.88
N GLY A 688 -12.78 -32.68 -0.60
CA GLY A 688 -12.77 -31.30 -0.14
C GLY A 688 -12.41 -30.28 -1.23
N LEU A 689 -12.51 -30.66 -2.51
CA LEU A 689 -12.31 -29.72 -3.61
C LEU A 689 -13.48 -28.73 -3.66
N ARG A 690 -13.17 -27.44 -3.84
CA ARG A 690 -14.13 -26.36 -4.05
C ARG A 690 -13.99 -25.87 -5.48
N ILE A 691 -15.09 -25.44 -6.09
CA ILE A 691 -15.06 -24.83 -7.43
C ILE A 691 -15.74 -23.48 -7.43
N GLU A 692 -15.11 -22.51 -8.08
CA GLU A 692 -15.63 -21.16 -8.23
C GLU A 692 -15.50 -20.71 -9.69
N TYR A 693 -16.45 -19.89 -10.14
CA TYR A 693 -16.40 -19.30 -11.47
C TYR A 693 -16.01 -17.83 -11.37
N GLU A 694 -14.94 -17.47 -12.06
CA GLU A 694 -14.46 -16.10 -12.18
C GLU A 694 -14.60 -15.62 -13.63
N ASP A 695 -15.16 -14.42 -13.80
CA ASP A 695 -15.33 -13.76 -15.08
C ASP A 695 -14.36 -12.57 -15.17
N TYR A 696 -13.40 -12.66 -16.08
CA TYR A 696 -12.49 -11.56 -16.35
C TYR A 696 -12.91 -10.87 -17.64
N GLN A 697 -13.46 -9.66 -17.47
CA GLN A 697 -13.98 -8.84 -18.55
C GLN A 697 -12.97 -8.62 -19.69
N GLU A 698 -11.68 -8.47 -19.38
CA GLU A 698 -10.58 -8.32 -20.35
C GLU A 698 -9.24 -8.48 -19.63
N LEU A 699 -8.37 -9.38 -20.08
CA LEU A 699 -6.99 -9.54 -19.64
C LEU A 699 -6.04 -9.16 -20.78
N THR A 700 -5.03 -8.37 -20.45
CA THR A 700 -3.94 -7.99 -21.33
C THR A 700 -2.60 -8.25 -20.64
N ASN A 701 -1.53 -8.30 -21.42
CA ASN A 701 -0.15 -8.48 -20.95
C ASN A 701 0.34 -7.40 -19.96
N ASN A 702 -0.34 -6.25 -19.86
CA ASN A 702 0.08 -5.15 -18.99
C ASN A 702 -0.52 -5.18 -17.57
N LYS A 703 -1.23 -6.25 -17.18
CA LYS A 703 -1.88 -6.34 -15.85
C LYS A 703 -1.02 -7.09 -14.84
N THR A 704 -0.44 -6.36 -13.89
CA THR A 704 0.46 -6.87 -12.83
C THR A 704 -0.23 -7.61 -11.67
N ALA A 705 -1.56 -7.74 -11.68
CA ALA A 705 -2.32 -8.36 -10.60
C ALA A 705 -2.44 -9.88 -10.71
N PHE A 706 -1.94 -10.49 -11.80
CA PHE A 706 -2.07 -11.91 -12.08
C PHE A 706 -0.73 -12.62 -11.92
N VAL A 707 -0.78 -13.88 -11.50
CA VAL A 707 0.40 -14.75 -11.42
C VAL A 707 0.84 -15.15 -12.82
N GLU A 708 2.14 -15.38 -12.98
CA GLU A 708 2.78 -15.62 -14.27
C GLU A 708 2.20 -16.84 -15.00
N GLU A 709 1.89 -17.91 -14.26
CA GLU A 709 1.29 -19.13 -14.81
C GLU A 709 -0.05 -18.83 -15.51
N PHE A 710 -0.83 -17.90 -14.96
CA PHE A 710 -2.12 -17.49 -15.51
C PHE A 710 -1.98 -16.64 -16.78
N LEU A 711 -1.00 -15.73 -16.81
CA LEU A 711 -0.69 -14.92 -17.98
C LEU A 711 -0.18 -15.80 -19.13
N ASN A 712 0.70 -16.76 -18.82
CA ASN A 712 1.30 -17.68 -19.78
C ASN A 712 0.26 -18.57 -20.46
N GLU A 713 -0.65 -19.19 -19.68
CA GLU A 713 -1.70 -20.03 -20.29
C GLU A 713 -2.70 -19.20 -21.09
N THR A 714 -3.03 -17.97 -20.65
CA THR A 714 -3.89 -17.07 -21.44
C THR A 714 -3.27 -16.74 -22.80
N LYS A 715 -1.98 -16.36 -22.81
CA LYS A 715 -1.24 -16.04 -24.04
C LYS A 715 -1.21 -17.25 -24.99
N LYS A 716 -1.04 -18.46 -24.47
CA LYS A 716 -1.09 -19.70 -25.24
C LYS A 716 -2.45 -19.87 -25.94
N LEU A 717 -3.57 -19.66 -25.24
CA LEU A 717 -4.90 -19.74 -25.88
C LEU A 717 -5.12 -18.66 -26.94
N TRP A 718 -4.65 -17.45 -26.66
CA TRP A 718 -4.68 -16.35 -27.62
C TRP A 718 -3.88 -16.67 -28.90
N ASN A 719 -2.69 -17.26 -28.77
CA ASN A 719 -1.88 -17.71 -29.91
C ASN A 719 -2.61 -18.76 -30.76
N ILE A 720 -3.33 -19.70 -30.14
CA ILE A 720 -4.16 -20.67 -30.86
C ILE A 720 -5.26 -19.93 -31.65
N ALA A 721 -5.95 -18.97 -31.02
CA ALA A 721 -6.95 -18.14 -31.72
C ALA A 721 -6.36 -17.40 -32.93
N LYS A 722 -5.12 -16.92 -32.81
CA LYS A 722 -4.37 -16.26 -33.88
C LYS A 722 -4.04 -17.21 -35.03
N GLU A 723 -3.45 -18.36 -34.73
CA GLU A 723 -3.06 -19.38 -35.71
C GLU A 723 -4.27 -19.94 -36.48
N GLU A 724 -5.43 -20.02 -35.83
CA GLU A 724 -6.68 -20.47 -36.44
C GLU A 724 -7.47 -19.35 -37.16
N GLY A 725 -6.99 -18.10 -37.13
CA GLY A 725 -7.65 -16.96 -37.78
C GLY A 725 -8.97 -16.55 -37.12
N LEU A 726 -9.10 -16.76 -35.80
CA LEU A 726 -10.32 -16.56 -35.02
C LEU A 726 -10.37 -15.22 -34.26
N LEU A 727 -9.30 -14.42 -34.26
CA LEU A 727 -9.26 -13.12 -33.58
C LEU A 727 -10.39 -12.19 -34.08
N GLY A 728 -11.16 -11.62 -33.14
CA GLY A 728 -12.34 -10.80 -33.41
C GLY A 728 -13.52 -11.54 -34.07
N LYS A 729 -13.35 -12.83 -34.40
CA LYS A 729 -14.29 -13.68 -35.15
C LYS A 729 -14.75 -14.90 -34.33
N MET A 730 -14.31 -15.01 -33.08
CA MET A 730 -14.65 -16.12 -32.19
C MET A 730 -16.16 -16.22 -32.02
N THR A 731 -16.70 -17.38 -32.37
CA THR A 731 -18.10 -17.73 -32.11
C THR A 731 -18.22 -18.76 -30.99
N ASN A 732 -17.16 -19.54 -30.76
CA ASN A 732 -17.02 -20.49 -29.67
C ASN A 732 -15.72 -20.20 -28.90
N PRO A 733 -15.67 -20.46 -27.58
CA PRO A 733 -14.46 -20.30 -26.80
C PRO A 733 -13.38 -21.32 -27.16
N ILE A 734 -12.11 -20.92 -27.01
CA ILE A 734 -10.96 -21.83 -27.00
C ILE A 734 -10.62 -22.11 -25.55
N TRP A 735 -10.49 -23.39 -25.22
CA TRP A 735 -10.25 -23.86 -23.86
C TRP A 735 -8.82 -24.34 -23.69
N ALA A 736 -8.28 -24.20 -22.49
CA ALA A 736 -7.09 -24.93 -22.09
C ALA A 736 -7.31 -26.44 -22.25
N GLU A 737 -6.22 -27.15 -22.59
CA GLU A 737 -6.24 -28.61 -22.74
C GLU A 737 -6.47 -29.28 -21.38
N GLU A 738 -5.79 -28.79 -20.34
CA GLU A 738 -5.89 -29.27 -18.97
C GLU A 738 -5.96 -28.08 -18.01
N ALA A 739 -6.34 -28.33 -16.75
CA ALA A 739 -6.19 -27.32 -15.71
C ALA A 739 -4.71 -27.15 -15.33
N PHE A 740 -4.27 -25.92 -15.12
CA PHE A 740 -2.91 -25.61 -14.69
C PHE A 740 -2.86 -25.16 -13.23
N GLU A 741 -1.69 -25.29 -12.64
CA GLU A 741 -1.45 -25.04 -11.22
C GLU A 741 -0.97 -23.60 -10.97
N SER A 742 -1.43 -22.99 -9.88
CA SER A 742 -0.93 -21.69 -9.40
C SER A 742 -0.84 -21.68 -7.87
N SER A 743 -0.36 -20.57 -7.29
CA SER A 743 -0.33 -20.39 -5.83
C SER A 743 -1.70 -20.36 -5.15
N TYR A 744 -2.80 -20.24 -5.91
CA TYR A 744 -4.18 -20.18 -5.39
C TYR A 744 -4.99 -21.45 -5.66
N GLY A 745 -4.37 -22.48 -6.24
CA GLY A 745 -5.03 -23.75 -6.58
C GLY A 745 -4.85 -24.10 -8.05
N PHE A 746 -5.88 -24.66 -8.67
CA PHE A 746 -5.88 -25.04 -10.08
C PHE A 746 -6.85 -24.18 -10.88
N HIS A 747 -6.50 -23.88 -12.12
CA HIS A 747 -7.26 -23.02 -13.01
C HIS A 747 -7.58 -23.77 -14.30
N TYR A 748 -8.85 -23.80 -14.65
CA TYR A 748 -9.29 -24.24 -15.97
C TYR A 748 -9.90 -23.05 -16.71
N ILE A 749 -9.16 -22.53 -17.69
CA ILE A 749 -9.51 -21.30 -18.38
C ILE A 749 -9.97 -21.54 -19.81
N GLY A 750 -10.85 -20.67 -20.28
CA GLY A 750 -11.21 -20.55 -21.69
C GLY A 750 -11.38 -19.10 -22.10
N ILE A 751 -10.95 -18.77 -23.31
CA ILE A 751 -11.09 -17.43 -23.88
C ILE A 751 -12.37 -17.36 -24.72
N SER A 752 -13.29 -16.47 -24.36
CA SER A 752 -14.58 -16.29 -25.06
C SER A 752 -14.52 -15.31 -26.22
N SER A 753 -13.57 -14.39 -26.14
CA SER A 753 -13.13 -13.57 -27.26
C SER A 753 -11.66 -13.30 -27.09
N ALA A 754 -10.96 -13.29 -28.21
CA ALA A 754 -9.62 -12.77 -28.33
C ALA A 754 -9.66 -11.68 -29.39
N SER A 755 -9.10 -10.53 -29.04
CA SER A 755 -8.81 -9.48 -30.01
C SER A 755 -7.36 -9.65 -30.39
N ASP A 756 -7.07 -9.48 -31.67
CA ASP A 756 -5.84 -8.76 -31.96
C ASP A 756 -6.12 -7.26 -31.77
N TYR A 757 -5.09 -6.45 -31.67
CA TYR A 757 -5.26 -5.00 -31.77
C TYR A 757 -5.86 -4.63 -33.16
N THR A 758 -6.52 -3.48 -33.26
CA THR A 758 -7.22 -3.00 -34.47
C THR A 758 -6.31 -2.59 -35.66
N TYR A 759 -5.04 -3.00 -35.73
CA TYR A 759 -4.03 -2.48 -36.68
C TYR A 759 -3.59 -3.52 -37.71
N ALA A 760 -4.54 -4.05 -38.44
CA ALA A 760 -4.27 -4.92 -39.59
C ALA A 760 -4.25 -4.08 -40.87
N ASP A 761 -3.32 -4.38 -41.79
CA ASP A 761 -3.47 -3.93 -43.17
C ASP A 761 -4.77 -4.53 -43.79
N PRO A 762 -5.20 -4.12 -44.99
CA PRO A 762 -6.38 -4.71 -45.64
C PRO A 762 -6.33 -6.23 -45.84
N GLU A 763 -5.16 -6.86 -45.68
CA GLU A 763 -4.93 -8.31 -45.75
C GLU A 763 -4.81 -8.98 -44.37
N GLU A 764 -5.18 -8.27 -43.29
CA GLU A 764 -5.12 -8.71 -41.88
C GLU A 764 -3.69 -8.94 -41.33
N LYS A 765 -2.66 -8.33 -41.92
CA LYS A 765 -1.26 -8.43 -41.45
C LYS A 765 -0.87 -7.32 -40.49
N LEU A 766 0.01 -7.65 -39.55
CA LEU A 766 0.58 -6.66 -38.64
C LEU A 766 1.64 -5.81 -39.33
N LEU A 767 1.32 -4.53 -39.56
CA LEU A 767 2.22 -3.60 -40.24
C LEU A 767 3.60 -3.50 -39.55
N LEU A 768 3.67 -3.56 -38.22
CA LEU A 768 4.93 -3.37 -37.48
C LEU A 768 5.91 -4.55 -37.58
N THR A 769 5.46 -5.78 -37.78
CA THR A 769 6.34 -6.96 -37.88
C THR A 769 6.79 -7.25 -39.30
N ASP A 770 5.96 -6.86 -40.26
CA ASP A 770 6.13 -7.25 -41.67
C ASP A 770 6.91 -6.20 -42.47
N MET A 771 7.02 -4.97 -41.94
CA MET A 771 7.82 -3.92 -42.53
C MET A 771 9.32 -4.14 -42.33
N GLU A 772 10.11 -3.82 -43.35
CA GLU A 772 11.55 -3.79 -43.24
C GLU A 772 11.98 -2.69 -42.24
N ILE A 773 13.07 -2.92 -41.50
CA ILE A 773 13.56 -1.98 -40.48
C ILE A 773 13.77 -0.58 -41.07
N GLU A 774 14.30 -0.47 -42.29
CA GLU A 774 14.54 0.82 -42.95
C GLU A 774 13.24 1.54 -43.33
N GLU A 775 12.17 0.78 -43.62
CA GLU A 775 10.85 1.35 -43.90
C GLU A 775 10.19 1.85 -42.62
N LEU A 776 10.28 1.09 -41.52
CA LEU A 776 9.82 1.51 -40.19
C LEU A 776 10.53 2.78 -39.72
N LYS A 777 11.85 2.86 -39.89
CA LYS A 777 12.63 4.07 -39.59
C LYS A 777 12.11 5.28 -40.36
N ALA A 778 11.81 5.12 -41.65
CA ALA A 778 11.29 6.21 -42.47
C ALA A 778 9.89 6.66 -42.00
N LEU A 779 9.01 5.72 -41.63
CA LEU A 779 7.69 6.07 -41.08
C LEU A 779 7.77 6.71 -39.69
N ILE A 780 8.65 6.23 -38.81
CA ILE A 780 8.92 6.85 -37.51
C ILE A 780 9.32 8.31 -37.70
N ALA A 781 10.27 8.57 -38.60
CA ALA A 781 10.73 9.93 -38.87
C ALA A 781 9.62 10.85 -39.37
N LEU A 782 8.71 10.36 -40.24
CA LEU A 782 7.54 11.12 -40.68
C LEU A 782 6.54 11.36 -39.54
N TYR A 783 6.35 10.36 -38.66
CA TYR A 783 5.41 10.44 -37.55
C TYR A 783 5.90 11.43 -36.49
N GLU A 784 7.18 11.36 -36.13
CA GLU A 784 7.85 12.34 -35.26
C GLU A 784 7.75 13.76 -35.83
N ARG A 785 8.01 13.93 -37.14
CA ARG A 785 7.94 15.24 -37.80
C ARG A 785 6.51 15.80 -37.76
N GLU A 786 5.51 14.95 -37.91
CA GLU A 786 4.13 15.38 -37.78
C GLU A 786 3.77 15.79 -36.35
N LEU A 787 4.17 15.01 -35.34
CA LEU A 787 3.98 15.36 -33.92
C LEU A 787 4.65 16.71 -33.59
N GLU A 788 5.90 16.89 -34.01
CA GLU A 788 6.65 18.13 -33.80
C GLU A 788 5.93 19.35 -34.39
N SER A 789 5.35 19.21 -35.58
CA SER A 789 4.61 20.31 -36.24
C SER A 789 3.31 20.70 -35.53
N LYS A 790 2.73 19.78 -34.73
CA LYS A 790 1.54 20.03 -33.92
C LYS A 790 1.89 20.66 -32.57
N GLU A 791 3.08 20.40 -32.07
CA GLU A 791 3.57 20.90 -30.78
C GLU A 791 4.32 22.24 -30.89
N ASP A 792 5.03 22.48 -32.00
CA ASP A 792 5.81 23.70 -32.25
C ASP A 792 5.32 24.42 -33.53
N GLU A 793 4.51 25.47 -33.34
CA GLU A 793 3.98 26.30 -34.44
C GLU A 793 5.10 26.95 -35.29
N ASP A 794 6.33 27.06 -34.78
CA ASP A 794 7.47 27.62 -35.52
C ASP A 794 8.15 26.60 -36.45
N LYS A 795 7.74 25.33 -36.43
CA LYS A 795 8.25 24.27 -37.31
C LYS A 795 7.15 23.66 -38.19
N PRO A 796 6.46 24.46 -39.02
CA PRO A 796 5.38 23.97 -39.86
C PRO A 796 5.88 22.93 -40.86
N LEU A 797 5.02 21.99 -41.24
CA LEU A 797 5.28 21.09 -42.36
C LEU A 797 5.32 21.89 -43.67
N THR A 798 6.31 21.62 -44.49
CA THR A 798 6.34 22.01 -45.90
C THR A 798 5.23 21.30 -46.67
N ASP A 799 4.86 21.82 -47.85
CA ASP A 799 3.80 21.21 -48.64
C ASP A 799 4.20 19.81 -49.16
N GLU A 800 5.49 19.58 -49.42
CA GLU A 800 6.05 18.25 -49.76
C GLU A 800 5.95 17.29 -48.56
N GLU A 801 6.32 17.73 -47.35
CA GLU A 801 6.18 16.90 -46.13
C GLU A 801 4.72 16.53 -45.85
N LYS A 802 3.77 17.45 -46.07
CA LYS A 802 2.33 17.15 -45.89
C LYS A 802 1.87 16.08 -46.86
N GLU A 803 2.25 16.18 -48.13
CA GLU A 803 1.89 15.20 -49.16
C GLU A 803 2.49 13.83 -48.81
N GLU A 804 3.76 13.78 -48.42
CA GLU A 804 4.43 12.54 -48.03
C GLU A 804 3.84 11.92 -46.75
N ILE A 805 3.49 12.74 -45.75
CA ILE A 805 2.81 12.30 -44.53
C ILE A 805 1.40 11.77 -44.83
N GLU A 806 0.62 12.45 -45.68
CA GLU A 806 -0.71 11.98 -46.07
C GLU A 806 -0.66 10.69 -46.88
N GLU A 807 0.37 10.52 -47.73
CA GLU A 807 0.56 9.32 -48.54
C GLU A 807 1.03 8.11 -47.70
N LYS A 808 2.02 8.30 -46.83
CA LYS A 808 2.71 7.20 -46.13
C LYS A 808 2.20 6.92 -44.72
N LEU A 809 1.77 7.94 -43.97
CA LEU A 809 1.14 7.76 -42.66
C LEU A 809 -0.38 7.66 -42.83
N THR A 810 -0.83 6.53 -43.35
CA THR A 810 -2.26 6.24 -43.43
C THR A 810 -2.90 6.23 -42.04
N ALA A 811 -4.24 6.23 -41.97
CA ALA A 811 -4.95 6.17 -40.70
C ALA A 811 -4.56 4.95 -39.85
N GLU A 812 -4.32 3.82 -40.51
CA GLU A 812 -3.90 2.55 -39.94
C GLU A 812 -2.48 2.64 -39.35
N VAL A 813 -1.54 3.18 -40.12
CA VAL A 813 -0.14 3.38 -39.70
C VAL A 813 -0.07 4.30 -38.49
N ARG A 814 -0.77 5.44 -38.50
CA ARG A 814 -0.79 6.39 -37.38
C ARG A 814 -1.29 5.77 -36.09
N ALA A 815 -2.32 4.94 -36.21
CA ALA A 815 -2.93 4.34 -35.07
C ALA A 815 -2.02 3.22 -34.49
N ALA A 816 -1.27 2.49 -35.34
CA ALA A 816 -0.20 1.58 -34.91
C ALA A 816 0.94 2.32 -34.17
N PHE A 817 1.43 3.44 -34.71
CA PHE A 817 2.43 4.27 -34.02
C PHE A 817 1.91 4.82 -32.68
N THR A 818 0.65 5.25 -32.63
CA THR A 818 0.04 5.72 -31.37
C THR A 818 0.01 4.61 -30.30
N LYS A 819 -0.25 3.36 -30.68
CA LYS A 819 -0.34 2.23 -29.74
C LYS A 819 1.01 1.66 -29.31
N TYR A 820 1.99 1.61 -30.20
CA TYR A 820 3.26 0.92 -29.94
C TYR A 820 4.44 1.86 -29.79
N TYR A 821 4.55 2.86 -30.66
CA TYR A 821 5.66 3.81 -30.60
C TYR A 821 5.51 4.73 -29.39
N THR A 822 4.30 5.24 -29.11
CA THR A 822 4.13 6.13 -27.94
C THR A 822 4.47 5.41 -26.63
N PRO A 823 3.97 4.19 -26.35
CA PRO A 823 4.40 3.45 -25.17
C PRO A 823 5.84 2.95 -25.22
N ALA A 824 6.42 2.65 -26.39
CA ALA A 824 7.83 2.26 -26.51
C ALA A 824 8.76 3.43 -26.19
N ILE A 825 8.46 4.63 -26.71
CA ILE A 825 9.17 5.86 -26.37
C ILE A 825 8.94 6.21 -24.92
N GLN A 826 7.70 6.18 -24.43
CA GLN A 826 7.42 6.40 -23.00
C GLN A 826 8.15 5.39 -22.14
N TYR A 827 8.20 4.11 -22.51
CA TYR A 827 8.99 3.11 -21.80
C TYR A 827 10.46 3.51 -21.81
N LEU A 828 11.05 3.80 -22.96
CA LEU A 828 12.46 4.20 -23.06
C LEU A 828 12.75 5.50 -22.30
N GLU A 829 11.84 6.48 -22.33
CA GLU A 829 11.95 7.79 -21.68
C GLU A 829 11.67 7.74 -20.17
N GLU A 830 10.63 7.03 -19.73
CA GLU A 830 10.30 6.78 -18.32
C GLU A 830 11.37 5.92 -17.68
N TYR A 831 11.85 4.89 -18.39
CA TYR A 831 13.00 4.09 -18.02
C TYR A 831 14.29 4.93 -18.01
N ASN A 832 14.35 6.04 -18.75
CA ASN A 832 15.39 7.08 -18.68
C ASN A 832 14.97 8.32 -17.86
N SER A 833 13.96 8.21 -17.00
CA SER A 833 13.60 9.29 -16.09
C SER A 833 14.59 9.37 -14.94
N SER A 834 14.64 10.50 -14.23
CA SER A 834 15.43 10.62 -13.00
C SER A 834 14.97 9.67 -11.89
N ASN A 835 13.81 9.02 -12.05
CA ASN A 835 13.14 8.19 -11.04
C ASN A 835 13.23 6.68 -11.31
N SER A 836 13.61 6.24 -12.51
CA SER A 836 13.66 4.82 -12.93
C SER A 836 15.02 4.14 -12.74
N GLY A 837 15.99 4.83 -12.16
CA GLY A 837 17.33 4.29 -11.89
C GLY A 837 18.26 4.17 -13.11
N ARG A 838 17.77 3.89 -14.34
CA ARG A 838 18.66 3.68 -15.50
C ARG A 838 19.47 4.91 -15.89
N LEU A 839 18.82 6.07 -16.05
CA LEU A 839 19.50 7.32 -16.38
C LEU A 839 20.62 7.59 -15.37
N ASP A 840 20.33 7.36 -14.09
CA ASP A 840 21.32 7.54 -13.05
C ASP A 840 22.45 6.50 -13.13
N LEU A 841 22.17 5.25 -13.51
CA LEU A 841 23.17 4.21 -13.75
C LEU A 841 24.04 4.50 -14.99
N GLU A 842 23.47 5.02 -16.07
CA GLU A 842 24.22 5.41 -17.27
C GLU A 842 25.12 6.62 -17.00
N LEU A 843 24.57 7.66 -16.39
CA LEU A 843 25.35 8.81 -15.98
C LEU A 843 26.35 8.45 -14.86
N ALA A 844 26.10 7.41 -14.05
CA ALA A 844 27.08 6.89 -13.10
C ALA A 844 28.30 6.28 -13.79
N LYS A 845 28.13 5.60 -14.94
CA LYS A 845 29.28 5.14 -15.75
C LYS A 845 30.09 6.34 -16.25
N TYR A 846 29.41 7.36 -16.77
CA TYR A 846 30.07 8.60 -17.19
C TYR A 846 30.86 9.25 -16.03
N ARG A 847 30.26 9.35 -14.84
CA ARG A 847 30.94 9.85 -13.63
C ARG A 847 32.17 9.02 -13.27
N ALA A 848 32.07 7.69 -13.36
CA ALA A 848 33.18 6.79 -13.09
C ALA A 848 34.32 7.00 -14.11
N ASP A 849 33.99 7.10 -15.40
CA ASP A 849 34.96 7.32 -16.48
C ASP A 849 35.70 8.66 -16.34
N LYS A 850 35.00 9.70 -15.85
CA LYS A 850 35.59 11.02 -15.56
C LYS A 850 36.39 11.07 -14.25
N GLY A 851 36.30 10.04 -13.41
CA GLY A 851 36.96 9.99 -12.10
C GLY A 851 36.19 10.77 -11.04
N ILE A 852 35.17 10.13 -10.46
CA ILE A 852 34.44 10.65 -9.30
C ILE A 852 35.22 10.42 -7.99
N THR A 853 35.37 11.45 -7.16
CA THR A 853 36.01 11.37 -5.85
C THR A 853 35.20 12.14 -4.81
N PHE A 854 34.77 11.45 -3.75
CA PHE A 854 34.13 12.06 -2.59
C PHE A 854 35.16 12.46 -1.54
N ALA A 855 34.91 13.55 -0.83
CA ALA A 855 35.75 13.97 0.30
C ALA A 855 35.62 13.03 1.51
N ASN A 856 34.50 12.32 1.64
CA ASN A 856 34.22 11.35 2.69
C ASN A 856 34.06 9.93 2.10
N SER A 857 34.83 8.96 2.63
CA SER A 857 34.85 7.58 2.15
C SER A 857 33.56 6.80 2.43
N ASP A 858 32.89 7.09 3.54
CA ASP A 858 31.65 6.41 3.92
C ASP A 858 30.52 6.82 2.97
N ILE A 859 30.43 8.11 2.66
CA ILE A 859 29.49 8.64 1.66
C ILE A 859 29.75 8.01 0.28
N ALA A 860 31.03 7.81 -0.09
CA ALA A 860 31.38 7.12 -1.33
C ALA A 860 30.87 5.67 -1.35
N ALA A 861 31.07 4.92 -0.27
CA ALA A 861 30.59 3.55 -0.14
C ALA A 861 29.06 3.48 -0.21
N TYR A 862 28.36 4.37 0.50
CA TYR A 862 26.90 4.42 0.48
C TYR A 862 26.35 4.79 -0.90
N TYR A 863 27.00 5.71 -1.60
CA TYR A 863 26.63 6.07 -2.97
C TYR A 863 26.73 4.86 -3.92
N LEU A 864 27.80 4.05 -3.80
CA LEU A 864 27.95 2.83 -4.60
C LEU A 864 26.87 1.78 -4.29
N GLU A 865 26.49 1.64 -3.03
CA GLU A 865 25.42 0.72 -2.63
C GLU A 865 24.04 1.20 -3.13
N VAL A 866 23.76 2.52 -3.07
CA VAL A 866 22.55 3.08 -3.69
C VAL A 866 22.49 2.75 -5.19
N LEU A 867 23.62 2.86 -5.91
CA LEU A 867 23.67 2.45 -7.32
C LEU A 867 23.44 0.95 -7.50
N ALA A 868 23.98 0.11 -6.60
CA ALA A 868 23.79 -1.34 -6.67
C ALA A 868 22.32 -1.73 -6.44
N ILE A 869 21.65 -1.13 -5.45
CA ILE A 869 20.22 -1.30 -5.20
C ILE A 869 19.40 -0.84 -6.40
N ASN A 870 19.65 0.38 -6.90
CA ASN A 870 18.96 0.90 -8.08
C ASN A 870 19.13 -0.03 -9.30
N LYS A 871 20.33 -0.57 -9.51
CA LYS A 871 20.59 -1.56 -10.56
C LYS A 871 19.81 -2.85 -10.33
N LYS A 872 19.80 -3.38 -9.12
CA LYS A 872 19.06 -4.60 -8.79
C LYS A 872 17.56 -4.44 -9.00
N THR A 873 16.98 -3.33 -8.55
CA THR A 873 15.55 -3.00 -8.77
C THR A 873 15.26 -2.89 -10.27
N HIS A 874 16.15 -2.24 -11.01
CA HIS A 874 16.07 -2.11 -12.46
C HIS A 874 16.14 -3.46 -13.18
N ASP A 875 17.10 -4.32 -12.83
CA ASP A 875 17.27 -5.64 -13.41
C ASP A 875 16.07 -6.56 -13.07
N LYS A 876 15.48 -6.48 -11.86
CA LYS A 876 14.26 -7.22 -11.50
C LYS A 876 13.06 -6.77 -12.33
N ALA A 877 12.85 -5.47 -12.49
CA ALA A 877 11.78 -4.94 -13.34
C ALA A 877 11.94 -5.38 -14.80
N TYR A 878 13.19 -5.39 -15.30
CA TYR A 878 13.51 -5.79 -16.66
C TYR A 878 13.41 -7.30 -16.91
N ASN A 879 13.69 -8.14 -15.90
CA ASN A 879 13.66 -9.60 -16.03
C ASN A 879 12.26 -10.21 -15.81
N LEU A 880 11.39 -9.56 -15.02
CA LEU A 880 9.95 -9.90 -14.96
C LEU A 880 9.25 -9.71 -16.31
N ASP A 881 9.87 -8.94 -17.23
CA ASP A 881 9.42 -8.80 -18.62
C ASP A 881 10.20 -9.72 -19.58
N LYS A 882 11.01 -10.67 -19.09
CA LYS A 882 11.80 -11.62 -19.92
C LYS A 882 11.52 -13.08 -19.63
N GLU A 883 11.05 -13.39 -18.44
CA GLU A 883 10.41 -14.67 -18.08
C GLU A 883 8.91 -14.53 -18.35
#